data_AF-A0A0R1WI43-F1
#
_entry.id   AF-A0A0R1WI43-F1
#
_cell.length_a   1.000
_cell.length_b   1.000
_cell.length_c   1.000
_cell.angle_alpha   90.00
_cell.angle_beta   90.00
_cell.angle_gamma   90.00
#
_symmetry.space_group_name_H-M   'P 1'
#
loop_
_entity.id
_entity.type
_entity.pdbx_description
1 polymer ?
#
loop_
_entity_poly.entity_id
_entity_poly.type
_entity_poly.pdbx_seq_one_letter_code
_entity_poly.pdbx_strand_id
1 'polypeptide(L)'
;MNDGETVLPVLIASQSHVKRLVKKDNQGLVILRNLHGKFHFEKVISKYAVNTAAYAANCVVQEFDYHEVLAIGVNSWPETSGQWRHEIAAYLLTTENPELPLFITEATDLSFLKRENVRPFFQKINEVLEAPEELHRRAIRDETRLDMVLKHLNQTLHDQNGILPRYRIFVVSASLLASIGVQHRGSDDEVPPLDPQELTGECAPGQTDGDKIFKKVQAALHACHLPDAKIKQIMSVLEGTLVSNNLNTKETDGMTAVAKIYCEIYDELRPTYLTADISDFTGCLFNVMNSWVDVPDGGANDVVLTPRYITDLMARICTVDMNSYVWDWALGSCGFLISAMHLMLRDAHAQLKNDPEAYQRKISEIKTSQLLGVELLPDIYMLAVLNMILVGDGSTNIVNADAINGYDATYAYDKSKKFKANVFLLNPPYSAEGNGLIFVQKAFEQMSSGMGAVIIQDSAGAGRAMAISQRILKHNRLVASIRMPNDLFKASVQTSIYVFKVGEPHQANDQVRFVDFSNDGYLRTHRKKPFLTYEMLITLTNATRNSWESSKEKLLNPSIIHLVKRILLIRSIRVPGTTGIMHNIRKTWPSPRRRTLSRRFMSILPGKLPVHSSHKQSRQRPFDRRTNNCNNWLGRSKSPAKNLRSKSYSRRCQRKNCLIRRRISRANTMMFIAYLR
;
A
#
# COMPACT_ATOMS: atom_id res chain seq x y z
N MET A 1 22.80 25.52 0.39
CA MET A 1 22.90 27.00 0.37
C MET A 1 22.23 27.48 1.65
N ASN A 2 22.86 28.37 2.42
CA ASN A 2 22.61 28.63 3.84
C ASN A 2 22.15 30.08 4.04
N ASP A 3 21.03 30.44 3.41
CA ASP A 3 20.55 31.82 3.34
C ASP A 3 19.05 31.94 3.62
N GLY A 4 18.33 30.82 3.83
CA GLY A 4 16.87 30.82 4.02
C GLY A 4 16.06 31.26 2.79
N GLU A 5 16.70 31.62 1.67
CA GLU A 5 16.03 31.88 0.38
C GLU A 5 15.62 30.55 -0.28
N THR A 6 14.31 30.34 -0.43
CA THR A 6 13.74 29.18 -1.14
C THR A 6 13.74 29.48 -2.64
N VAL A 7 14.61 28.82 -3.40
CA VAL A 7 14.65 28.96 -4.87
C VAL A 7 13.78 27.90 -5.52
N LEU A 8 12.78 28.31 -6.29
CA LEU A 8 11.88 27.42 -7.04
C LEU A 8 12.19 27.50 -8.55
N PRO A 9 12.78 26.44 -9.15
CA PRO A 9 12.96 26.37 -10.60
C PRO A 9 11.61 26.32 -11.31
N VAL A 10 11.51 27.06 -12.42
CA VAL A 10 10.31 27.13 -13.26
C VAL A 10 10.65 26.68 -14.68
N LEU A 11 9.93 25.67 -15.16
CA LEU A 11 10.06 25.14 -16.51
C LEU A 11 8.79 25.43 -17.28
N ILE A 12 8.94 26.17 -18.38
CA ILE A 12 7.81 26.57 -19.22
C ILE A 12 7.93 25.88 -20.57
N ALA A 13 6.88 25.20 -21.00
CA ALA A 13 6.77 24.64 -22.33
C ALA A 13 5.53 25.17 -23.04
N SER A 14 5.63 25.37 -24.35
CA SER A 14 4.56 25.95 -25.16
C SER A 14 4.08 25.02 -26.26
N GLN A 15 2.77 24.99 -26.54
CA GLN A 15 2.17 24.35 -27.71
C GLN A 15 1.31 25.34 -28.49
N SER A 16 1.11 25.08 -29.78
CA SER A 16 0.40 26.00 -30.66
C SER A 16 -0.77 25.33 -31.39
N HIS A 17 -1.69 24.70 -30.66
CA HIS A 17 -2.79 23.96 -31.27
C HIS A 17 -4.02 23.85 -30.36
N VAL A 18 -5.21 23.75 -30.95
CA VAL A 18 -6.47 23.59 -30.20
C VAL A 18 -6.40 22.39 -29.25
N LYS A 19 -6.75 22.60 -27.97
CA LYS A 19 -6.83 21.57 -26.90
C LYS A 19 -5.51 20.82 -26.63
N ARG A 20 -4.37 21.51 -26.68
CA ARG A 20 -3.03 20.94 -26.37
C ARG A 20 -2.38 21.50 -25.10
N LEU A 21 -3.17 22.05 -24.18
CA LEU A 21 -2.65 22.49 -22.87
C LEU A 21 -2.15 21.31 -22.03
N VAL A 22 -3.03 20.34 -21.75
CA VAL A 22 -2.72 19.20 -20.87
C VAL A 22 -3.50 17.96 -21.30
N LYS A 23 -2.84 16.80 -21.25
CA LYS A 23 -3.51 15.49 -21.39
C LYS A 23 -3.55 14.78 -20.05
N LYS A 24 -4.78 14.48 -19.63
CA LYS A 24 -5.08 13.77 -18.40
C LYS A 24 -5.62 12.36 -18.66
N ASP A 25 -5.47 11.46 -17.70
CA ASP A 25 -6.13 10.16 -17.69
C ASP A 25 -7.57 10.24 -17.15
N ASN A 26 -8.23 9.09 -17.00
CA ASN A 26 -9.61 8.99 -16.52
C ASN A 26 -9.76 9.40 -15.04
N GLN A 27 -8.65 9.48 -14.29
CA GLN A 27 -8.61 9.94 -12.91
C GLN A 27 -8.28 11.44 -12.80
N GLY A 28 -8.05 12.11 -13.94
CA GLY A 28 -7.73 13.53 -14.00
C GLY A 28 -6.24 13.85 -13.85
N LEU A 29 -5.36 12.86 -13.99
CA LEU A 29 -3.93 12.97 -13.71
C LEU A 29 -3.12 13.24 -14.97
N VAL A 30 -2.08 14.07 -14.87
CA VAL A 30 -1.19 14.38 -15.99
C VAL A 30 -0.45 13.11 -16.43
N ILE A 31 -0.64 12.70 -17.68
CA ILE A 31 -0.04 11.47 -18.22
C ILE A 31 1.42 11.73 -18.58
N LEU A 32 2.35 11.02 -17.92
CA LEU A 32 3.76 10.95 -18.33
C LEU A 32 4.14 9.58 -18.91
N ARG A 33 3.55 8.49 -18.42
CA ARG A 33 3.84 7.11 -18.87
C ARG A 33 2.65 6.48 -19.60
N ASN A 34 2.92 5.48 -20.43
CA ASN A 34 1.91 4.64 -21.07
C ASN A 34 1.54 3.43 -20.19
N LEU A 35 0.61 2.59 -20.65
CA LEU A 35 0.17 1.38 -19.95
C LEU A 35 1.27 0.32 -19.73
N HIS A 36 2.42 0.47 -20.40
CA HIS A 36 3.58 -0.40 -20.26
C HIS A 36 4.70 0.25 -19.44
N GLY A 37 4.37 1.28 -18.65
CA GLY A 37 5.34 1.96 -17.78
C GLY A 37 6.39 2.78 -18.51
N LYS A 38 6.36 2.96 -19.84
CA LYS A 38 7.34 3.78 -20.59
C LYS A 38 6.85 5.22 -20.77
N PHE A 39 7.77 6.19 -20.75
CA PHE A 39 7.43 7.60 -21.02
C PHE A 39 6.74 7.76 -22.38
N HIS A 40 5.58 8.43 -22.39
CA HIS A 40 4.67 8.45 -23.52
C HIS A 40 4.97 9.60 -24.50
N PHE A 41 6.18 9.62 -25.04
CA PHE A 41 6.69 10.72 -25.86
C PHE A 41 5.88 11.00 -27.12
N GLU A 42 5.62 9.96 -27.92
CA GLU A 42 5.06 10.11 -29.27
C GLU A 42 3.64 10.70 -29.28
N LYS A 43 2.82 10.32 -28.30
CA LYS A 43 1.39 10.66 -28.27
C LYS A 43 1.04 11.74 -27.24
N VAL A 44 1.82 11.89 -26.17
CA VAL A 44 1.46 12.73 -25.03
C VAL A 44 2.54 13.77 -24.71
N ILE A 45 3.73 13.37 -24.26
CA ILE A 45 4.70 14.33 -23.71
C ILE A 45 5.08 15.39 -24.75
N SER A 46 5.30 15.02 -26.01
CA SER A 46 5.68 15.97 -27.08
C SER A 46 4.51 16.79 -27.64
N LYS A 47 3.27 16.46 -27.26
CA LYS A 47 2.05 17.01 -27.89
C LYS A 47 1.27 17.94 -26.98
N TYR A 48 1.57 17.99 -25.68
CA TYR A 48 0.81 18.77 -24.71
C TYR A 48 1.76 19.58 -23.82
N ALA A 49 1.47 20.88 -23.66
CA ALA A 49 2.39 21.84 -23.05
C ALA A 49 2.75 21.47 -21.60
N VAL A 50 1.73 21.22 -20.77
CA VAL A 50 1.92 20.81 -19.37
C VAL A 50 2.68 19.50 -19.29
N ASN A 51 2.34 18.50 -20.11
CA ASN A 51 3.01 17.20 -20.08
C ASN A 51 4.50 17.32 -20.46
N THR A 52 4.84 18.21 -21.40
CA THR A 52 6.24 18.52 -21.75
C THR A 52 6.98 19.18 -20.58
N ALA A 53 6.39 20.22 -19.97
CA ALA A 53 6.98 20.94 -18.84
C ALA A 53 7.16 20.02 -17.62
N ALA A 54 6.15 19.19 -17.34
CA ALA A 54 6.18 18.21 -16.26
C ALA A 54 7.26 17.14 -16.47
N TYR A 55 7.44 16.62 -17.68
CA TYR A 55 8.54 15.68 -17.96
C TYR A 55 9.90 16.33 -17.72
N ALA A 56 10.08 17.58 -18.14
CA ALA A 56 11.32 18.30 -17.89
C ALA A 56 11.54 18.53 -16.39
N ALA A 57 10.48 18.86 -15.65
CA ALA A 57 10.51 19.05 -14.21
C ALA A 57 10.89 17.77 -13.49
N ASN A 58 10.29 16.63 -13.89
CA ASN A 58 10.67 15.30 -13.41
C ASN A 58 12.18 15.06 -13.53
N CYS A 59 12.77 15.37 -14.70
CA CYS A 59 14.21 15.23 -14.89
C CYS A 59 15.02 16.17 -13.97
N VAL A 60 14.55 17.39 -13.72
CA VAL A 60 15.26 18.33 -12.85
C VAL A 60 15.22 17.86 -11.40
N VAL A 61 14.05 17.48 -10.90
CA VAL A 61 13.86 16.99 -9.53
C VAL A 61 14.66 15.71 -9.27
N GLN A 62 14.79 14.83 -10.28
CA GLN A 62 15.54 13.57 -10.14
C GLN A 62 17.06 13.73 -10.27
N GLU A 63 17.57 14.74 -10.98
CA GLU A 63 19.00 14.88 -11.29
C GLU A 63 19.71 15.98 -10.49
N PHE A 64 18.96 16.87 -9.83
CA PHE A 64 19.46 18.00 -9.05
C PHE A 64 18.86 18.06 -7.64
N ASP A 65 19.49 18.87 -6.80
CA ASP A 65 19.16 19.05 -5.38
C ASP A 65 18.04 20.08 -5.18
N TYR A 66 16.98 19.97 -5.99
CA TYR A 66 15.78 20.80 -5.87
C TYR A 66 14.62 19.92 -5.39
N HIS A 67 14.06 20.24 -4.22
CA HIS A 67 12.91 19.53 -3.68
C HIS A 67 11.62 19.76 -4.48
N GLU A 68 11.50 20.91 -5.12
CA GLU A 68 10.31 21.34 -5.82
C GLU A 68 10.66 22.00 -7.15
N VAL A 69 9.89 21.73 -8.19
CA VAL A 69 10.01 22.37 -9.51
C VAL A 69 8.63 22.69 -10.06
N LEU A 70 8.44 23.92 -10.52
CA LEU A 70 7.20 24.38 -11.13
C LEU A 70 7.22 24.10 -12.64
N ALA A 71 6.24 23.34 -13.13
CA ALA A 71 5.99 23.09 -14.54
C ALA A 71 4.82 23.94 -15.03
N ILE A 72 5.05 24.80 -16.03
CA ILE A 72 4.03 25.66 -16.63
C ILE A 72 3.83 25.25 -18.08
N GLY A 73 2.60 24.89 -18.43
CA GLY A 73 2.19 24.70 -19.81
C GLY A 73 1.50 25.95 -20.33
N VAL A 74 1.92 26.42 -21.50
CA VAL A 74 1.25 27.50 -22.26
C VAL A 74 0.76 26.91 -23.57
N ASN A 75 -0.50 27.13 -23.93
CA ASN A 75 -1.03 26.73 -25.23
C ASN A 75 -1.70 27.91 -25.90
N SER A 76 -1.44 28.14 -27.19
CA SER A 76 -2.02 29.27 -27.93
C SER A 76 -2.44 28.88 -29.35
N TRP A 77 -3.58 29.37 -29.83
CA TRP A 77 -4.01 29.12 -31.21
C TRP A 77 -4.82 30.30 -31.77
N PRO A 78 -4.79 30.51 -33.09
CA PRO A 78 -5.62 31.53 -33.71
C PRO A 78 -7.09 31.07 -33.75
N GLU A 79 -8.00 31.96 -33.36
CA GLU A 79 -9.44 31.79 -33.61
C GLU A 79 -9.80 32.24 -35.03
N THR A 80 -10.98 31.83 -35.51
CA THR A 80 -11.49 32.17 -36.84
C THR A 80 -11.62 33.69 -37.07
N SER A 81 -11.71 34.46 -35.99
CA SER A 81 -11.77 35.93 -35.96
C SER A 81 -10.40 36.62 -36.12
N GLY A 82 -9.29 35.86 -36.15
CA GLY A 82 -7.93 36.39 -36.16
C GLY A 82 -7.38 36.77 -34.77
N GLN A 83 -8.19 36.68 -33.71
CA GLN A 83 -7.73 36.84 -32.33
C GLN A 83 -6.99 35.58 -31.84
N TRP A 84 -5.95 35.77 -31.03
CA TRP A 84 -5.21 34.67 -30.42
C TRP A 84 -5.82 34.29 -29.09
N ARG A 85 -6.22 33.03 -28.97
CA ARG A 85 -6.59 32.45 -27.68
C ARG A 85 -5.39 31.76 -27.06
N HIS A 86 -5.29 31.87 -25.74
CA HIS A 86 -4.26 31.19 -24.97
C HIS A 86 -4.83 30.60 -23.68
N GLU A 87 -4.17 29.57 -23.19
CA GLU A 87 -4.47 28.90 -21.92
C GLU A 87 -3.14 28.63 -21.21
N ILE A 88 -3.12 28.83 -19.88
CA ILE A 88 -1.95 28.59 -19.05
C ILE A 88 -2.36 27.75 -17.84
N ALA A 89 -1.56 26.73 -17.54
CA ALA A 89 -1.71 25.96 -16.31
C ALA A 89 -0.36 25.67 -15.66
N ALA A 90 -0.31 25.81 -14.35
CA ALA A 90 0.87 25.57 -13.53
C ALA A 90 0.68 24.33 -12.64
N TYR A 91 1.71 23.50 -12.61
CA TYR A 91 1.79 22.28 -11.81
C TYR A 91 3.10 22.26 -11.02
N LEU A 92 3.10 21.63 -9.85
CA LEU A 92 4.28 21.43 -9.02
C LEU A 92 4.71 19.97 -9.05
N LEU A 93 6.01 19.72 -9.14
CA LEU A 93 6.60 18.40 -9.01
C LEU A 93 7.57 18.41 -7.83
N THR A 94 7.58 17.33 -7.04
CA THR A 94 8.41 17.23 -5.84
C THR A 94 9.29 16.00 -5.87
N THR A 95 10.34 15.96 -5.05
CA THR A 95 11.26 14.81 -4.92
C THR A 95 10.57 13.51 -4.57
N GLU A 96 9.50 13.58 -3.79
CA GLU A 96 8.71 12.43 -3.35
C GLU A 96 7.80 11.93 -4.49
N ASN A 97 7.40 12.82 -5.39
CA ASN A 97 6.39 12.58 -6.42
C ASN A 97 6.82 13.12 -7.80
N PRO A 98 8.00 12.72 -8.32
CA PRO A 98 8.62 13.39 -9.45
C PRO A 98 7.88 13.13 -10.76
N GLU A 99 6.99 12.14 -10.82
CA GLU A 99 6.19 11.81 -12.01
C GLU A 99 4.70 12.11 -11.84
N LEU A 100 4.33 12.81 -10.76
CA LEU A 100 2.94 13.06 -10.37
C LEU A 100 2.67 14.57 -10.19
N PRO A 101 2.57 15.34 -11.29
CA PRO A 101 2.39 16.78 -11.22
C PRO A 101 1.13 17.18 -10.46
N LEU A 102 1.29 18.10 -9.51
CA LEU A 102 0.24 18.63 -8.64
C LEU A 102 -0.33 19.89 -9.25
N PHE A 103 -1.63 19.92 -9.47
CA PHE A 103 -2.28 21.10 -10.03
C PHE A 103 -2.24 22.27 -9.04
N ILE A 104 -1.67 23.41 -9.45
CA ILE A 104 -1.63 24.63 -8.63
C ILE A 104 -2.69 25.62 -9.09
N THR A 105 -2.68 25.98 -10.38
CA THR A 105 -3.62 26.97 -10.91
C THR A 105 -3.74 26.93 -12.43
N GLU A 106 -4.89 27.36 -12.92
CA GLU A 106 -5.04 27.90 -14.28
C GLU A 106 -4.90 29.42 -14.22
N ALA A 107 -4.40 30.03 -15.29
CA ALA A 107 -4.19 31.46 -15.39
C ALA A 107 -4.42 31.95 -16.83
N THR A 108 -4.74 33.24 -16.95
CA THR A 108 -4.79 33.93 -18.25
C THR A 108 -3.41 34.41 -18.69
N ASP A 109 -2.54 34.80 -17.75
CA ASP A 109 -1.19 35.26 -18.05
C ASP A 109 -0.19 34.77 -16.99
N LEU A 110 1.09 35.15 -17.15
CA LEU A 110 2.16 34.82 -16.21
C LEU A 110 2.30 35.84 -15.06
N SER A 111 1.30 36.69 -14.80
CA SER A 111 1.37 37.73 -13.76
C SER A 111 1.55 37.16 -12.35
N PHE A 112 1.15 35.91 -12.11
CA PHE A 112 1.39 35.21 -10.84
C PHE A 112 2.88 34.98 -10.56
N LEU A 113 3.76 35.11 -11.56
CA LEU A 113 5.22 35.05 -11.40
C LEU A 113 5.84 36.43 -11.10
N LYS A 114 5.06 37.52 -11.11
CA LYS A 114 5.56 38.86 -10.75
C LYS A 114 5.93 38.91 -9.27
N ARG A 115 6.97 39.69 -8.94
CA ARG A 115 7.50 39.85 -7.57
C ARG A 115 6.43 40.13 -6.51
N GLU A 116 5.42 40.92 -6.85
CA GLU A 116 4.29 41.27 -5.98
C GLU A 116 3.37 40.08 -5.66
N ASN A 117 3.30 39.07 -6.54
CA ASN A 117 2.42 37.90 -6.43
C ASN A 117 3.15 36.62 -5.97
N VAL A 118 4.49 36.64 -5.85
CA VAL A 118 5.29 35.47 -5.46
C VAL A 118 4.90 34.94 -4.08
N ARG A 119 4.75 35.81 -3.08
CA ARG A 119 4.36 35.40 -1.71
C ARG A 119 2.98 34.71 -1.67
N PRO A 120 1.90 35.32 -2.19
CA PRO A 120 0.60 34.63 -2.31
C PRO A 120 0.68 33.32 -3.09
N PHE A 121 1.54 33.24 -4.11
CA PHE A 121 1.70 32.04 -4.91
C PHE A 121 2.37 30.89 -4.12
N PHE A 122 3.41 31.17 -3.33
CA PHE A 122 4.01 30.18 -2.43
C PHE A 122 3.04 29.73 -1.32
N GLN A 123 2.22 30.64 -0.77
CA GLN A 123 1.16 30.25 0.18
C GLN A 123 0.19 29.26 -0.45
N LYS A 124 -0.26 29.52 -1.69
CA LYS A 124 -1.12 28.61 -2.45
C LYS A 124 -0.47 27.25 -2.71
N ILE A 125 0.84 27.22 -2.98
CA ILE A 125 1.59 25.96 -3.12
C ILE A 125 1.51 25.15 -1.82
N ASN A 126 1.81 25.77 -0.68
CA ASN A 126 1.78 25.09 0.62
C ASN A 126 0.37 24.59 0.98
N GLU A 127 -0.67 25.40 0.74
CA GLU A 127 -2.07 25.00 0.93
C GLU A 127 -2.43 23.75 0.11
N VAL A 128 -1.98 23.67 -1.15
CA VAL A 128 -2.21 22.50 -2.00
C VAL A 128 -1.41 21.28 -1.55
N LEU A 129 -0.19 21.49 -1.03
CA LEU A 129 0.64 20.40 -0.50
C LEU A 129 0.03 19.78 0.77
N GLU A 130 -0.54 20.59 1.65
CA GLU A 130 -1.11 20.17 2.93
C GLU A 130 -2.59 19.79 2.85
N ALA A 131 -3.26 20.05 1.72
CA ALA A 131 -4.67 19.74 1.53
C ALA A 131 -4.96 18.24 1.75
N PRO A 132 -5.84 17.87 2.72
CA PRO A 132 -6.12 16.46 3.03
C PRO A 132 -6.62 15.65 1.82
N GLU A 133 -7.39 16.28 0.93
CA GLU A 133 -7.87 15.64 -0.31
C GLU A 133 -6.72 15.32 -1.27
N GLU A 134 -5.69 16.17 -1.34
CA GLU A 134 -4.55 15.95 -2.22
C GLU A 134 -3.60 14.89 -1.67
N LEU A 135 -3.29 14.95 -0.38
CA LEU A 135 -2.57 13.88 0.32
C LEU A 135 -3.26 12.52 0.11
N HIS A 136 -4.59 12.50 0.21
CA HIS A 136 -5.37 11.30 -0.06
C HIS A 136 -5.27 10.83 -1.52
N ARG A 137 -5.40 11.75 -2.49
CA ARG A 137 -5.26 11.43 -3.92
C ARG A 137 -3.87 10.90 -4.26
N ARG A 138 -2.81 11.40 -3.64
CA ARG A 138 -1.43 10.88 -3.81
C ARG A 138 -1.32 9.45 -3.32
N ALA A 139 -1.76 9.18 -2.09
CA ALA A 139 -1.73 7.84 -1.52
C ALA A 139 -2.45 6.81 -2.40
N ILE A 140 -3.64 7.12 -2.94
CA ILE A 140 -4.35 6.23 -3.88
C ILE A 140 -3.51 5.97 -5.14
N ARG A 141 -2.84 7.00 -5.63
CA ARG A 141 -2.08 6.96 -6.88
C ARG A 141 -0.83 6.10 -6.73
N ASP A 142 -0.12 6.26 -5.62
CA ASP A 142 1.06 5.46 -5.28
C ASP A 142 0.67 3.98 -5.10
N GLU A 143 -0.44 3.73 -4.41
CA GLU A 143 -1.01 2.39 -4.26
C GLU A 143 -1.39 1.76 -5.61
N THR A 144 -1.99 2.55 -6.53
CA THR A 144 -2.35 2.08 -7.87
C THR A 144 -1.11 1.78 -8.72
N ARG A 145 -0.09 2.63 -8.65
CA ARG A 145 1.19 2.41 -9.33
C ARG A 145 1.87 1.14 -8.83
N LEU A 146 1.94 0.97 -7.52
CA LEU A 146 2.51 -0.22 -6.90
C LEU A 146 1.75 -1.49 -7.31
N ASP A 147 0.41 -1.46 -7.27
CA ASP A 147 -0.45 -2.57 -7.70
C ASP A 147 -0.20 -2.96 -9.17
N MET A 148 0.02 -1.98 -10.06
CA MET A 148 0.37 -2.24 -11.47
C MET A 148 1.74 -2.92 -11.61
N VAL A 149 2.77 -2.41 -10.93
CA VAL A 149 4.14 -2.99 -10.96
C VAL A 149 4.12 -4.41 -10.44
N LEU A 150 3.48 -4.64 -9.29
CA LEU A 150 3.37 -5.97 -8.68
C LEU A 150 2.60 -6.96 -9.55
N LYS A 151 1.51 -6.51 -10.21
CA LYS A 151 0.76 -7.36 -11.15
C LYS A 151 1.59 -7.75 -12.36
N HIS A 152 2.37 -6.80 -12.88
CA HIS A 152 3.29 -7.06 -13.98
C HIS A 152 4.32 -8.12 -13.57
N LEU A 153 5.00 -7.91 -12.44
CA LEU A 153 6.00 -8.83 -11.90
C LEU A 153 5.41 -10.22 -11.65
N ASN A 154 4.23 -10.31 -11.03
CA ASN A 154 3.58 -11.60 -10.78
C ASN A 154 3.25 -12.36 -12.08
N GLN A 155 2.89 -11.63 -13.15
CA GLN A 155 2.69 -12.20 -14.48
C GLN A 155 4.00 -12.65 -15.11
N THR A 156 5.07 -11.87 -15.00
CA THR A 156 6.42 -12.24 -15.46
C THR A 156 6.86 -13.56 -14.80
N LEU A 157 6.75 -13.67 -13.48
CA LEU A 157 7.14 -14.85 -12.71
C LEU A 157 6.36 -16.13 -13.10
N HIS A 158 5.11 -15.97 -13.54
CA HIS A 158 4.29 -17.08 -14.05
C HIS A 158 4.66 -17.45 -15.48
N ASP A 159 4.54 -16.50 -16.41
CA ASP A 159 4.61 -16.78 -17.85
C ASP A 159 6.03 -17.11 -18.31
N GLN A 160 7.01 -16.42 -17.76
CA GLN A 160 8.39 -16.50 -18.24
C GLN A 160 9.22 -17.50 -17.43
N ASN A 161 8.93 -17.64 -16.14
CA ASN A 161 9.78 -18.43 -15.24
C ASN A 161 9.10 -19.70 -14.71
N GLY A 162 7.79 -19.86 -14.92
CA GLY A 162 7.05 -21.06 -14.48
C GLY A 162 7.03 -21.26 -12.96
N ILE A 163 7.26 -20.19 -12.18
CA ILE A 163 7.32 -20.29 -10.72
C ILE A 163 5.92 -20.54 -10.18
N LEU A 164 5.75 -21.59 -9.39
CA LEU A 164 4.47 -21.94 -8.78
C LEU A 164 3.98 -20.79 -7.89
N PRO A 165 2.66 -20.47 -7.89
CA PRO A 165 2.11 -19.33 -7.14
C PRO A 165 2.59 -19.24 -5.68
N ARG A 166 2.64 -20.38 -4.99
CA ARG A 166 3.08 -20.48 -3.58
C ARG A 166 4.53 -20.05 -3.32
N TYR A 167 5.41 -20.07 -4.32
CA TYR A 167 6.84 -19.75 -4.16
C TYR A 167 7.22 -18.33 -4.59
N ARG A 168 6.34 -17.65 -5.33
CA ARG A 168 6.68 -16.33 -5.92
C ARG A 168 6.94 -15.28 -4.87
N ILE A 169 6.15 -15.28 -3.79
CA ILE A 169 6.32 -14.32 -2.69
C ILE A 169 7.68 -14.48 -2.01
N PHE A 170 8.20 -15.71 -1.92
CA PHE A 170 9.52 -15.98 -1.33
C PHE A 170 10.64 -15.44 -2.20
N VAL A 171 10.58 -15.70 -3.51
CA VAL A 171 11.56 -15.16 -4.48
C VAL A 171 11.55 -13.63 -4.44
N VAL A 172 10.38 -13.00 -4.48
CA VAL A 172 10.30 -11.52 -4.47
C VAL A 172 10.77 -10.95 -3.14
N SER A 173 10.35 -11.52 -2.01
CA SER A 173 10.75 -11.01 -0.68
C SER A 173 12.25 -11.16 -0.44
N ALA A 174 12.84 -12.29 -0.83
CA ALA A 174 14.26 -12.55 -0.68
C ALA A 174 15.11 -11.66 -1.60
N SER A 175 14.73 -11.51 -2.87
CA SER A 175 15.38 -10.59 -3.79
C SER A 175 15.26 -9.14 -3.33
N LEU A 176 14.10 -8.73 -2.83
CA LEU A 176 13.92 -7.39 -2.27
C LEU A 176 14.82 -7.18 -1.06
N LEU A 177 14.87 -8.13 -0.11
CA LEU A 177 15.73 -8.06 1.07
C LEU A 177 17.23 -7.97 0.68
N ALA A 178 17.68 -8.77 -0.28
CA ALA A 178 19.04 -8.70 -0.81
C ALA A 178 19.34 -7.36 -1.49
N SER A 179 18.33 -6.76 -2.14
CA SER A 179 18.47 -5.48 -2.86
C SER A 179 18.51 -4.25 -1.95
N ILE A 180 17.93 -4.33 -0.75
CA ILE A 180 17.93 -3.22 0.20
C ILE A 180 19.11 -3.29 1.17
N GLY A 181 19.61 -4.49 1.48
CA GLY A 181 20.64 -4.68 2.50
C GLY A 181 20.15 -4.35 3.91
N VAL A 182 21.08 -4.13 4.83
CA VAL A 182 20.78 -3.69 6.21
C VAL A 182 21.60 -2.45 6.52
N GLN A 183 20.90 -1.35 6.81
CA GLN A 183 21.50 -0.06 7.15
C GLN A 183 21.34 0.25 8.64
N HIS A 184 22.43 0.70 9.29
CA HIS A 184 22.36 1.37 10.58
C HIS A 184 22.51 2.89 10.37
N ARG A 185 21.72 3.71 11.10
CA ARG A 185 21.91 5.18 11.07
C ARG A 185 23.27 5.52 11.68
N GLY A 186 24.28 5.80 10.85
CA GLY A 186 25.51 6.50 11.27
C GLY A 186 26.85 5.92 10.81
N SER A 187 26.90 4.79 10.12
CA SER A 187 28.14 4.21 9.56
C SER A 187 27.81 3.33 8.34
N ASP A 188 28.85 2.87 7.63
CA ASP A 188 28.77 1.96 6.47
C ASP A 188 27.72 0.85 6.64
N ASP A 189 27.04 0.48 5.55
CA ASP A 189 26.03 -0.60 5.55
C ASP A 189 26.61 -1.86 6.22
N GLU A 190 25.96 -2.33 7.30
CA GLU A 190 26.38 -3.57 7.99
C GLU A 190 26.32 -4.76 7.01
N VAL A 191 25.30 -4.73 6.14
CA VAL A 191 25.21 -5.59 4.96
C VAL A 191 24.86 -4.73 3.76
N PRO A 192 25.79 -4.46 2.84
CA PRO A 192 25.52 -3.63 1.67
C PRO A 192 24.55 -4.34 0.71
N PRO A 193 23.69 -3.58 0.00
CA PRO A 193 22.87 -4.09 -1.11
C PRO A 193 23.67 -4.97 -2.07
N LEU A 194 23.05 -6.02 -2.61
CA LEU A 194 23.65 -6.79 -3.71
C LEU A 194 23.54 -5.99 -5.01
N ASP A 195 24.68 -5.68 -5.66
CA ASP A 195 24.67 -4.98 -6.94
C ASP A 195 24.23 -5.96 -8.05
N PRO A 196 23.24 -5.60 -8.91
CA PRO A 196 22.85 -6.42 -10.05
C PRO A 196 24.02 -6.87 -10.95
N GLN A 197 25.11 -6.10 -11.01
CA GLN A 197 26.32 -6.45 -11.79
C GLN A 197 27.06 -7.69 -11.25
N GLU A 198 26.83 -8.07 -9.98
CA GLU A 198 27.41 -9.27 -9.39
C GLU A 198 26.72 -10.56 -9.90
N LEU A 199 25.54 -10.43 -10.51
CA LEU A 199 24.77 -11.55 -11.07
C LEU A 199 25.17 -11.79 -12.52
N THR A 200 26.18 -12.64 -12.70
CA THR A 200 26.92 -12.83 -13.96
C THR A 200 26.45 -14.03 -14.78
N GLY A 201 25.42 -14.75 -14.33
CA GLY A 201 25.00 -16.00 -14.94
C GLY A 201 25.98 -17.14 -14.68
N GLU A 202 26.58 -17.16 -13.49
CA GLU A 202 27.46 -18.24 -13.04
C GLU A 202 26.63 -19.46 -12.62
N CYS A 203 27.08 -20.65 -13.00
CA CYS A 203 26.35 -21.90 -12.75
C CYS A 203 27.14 -22.88 -11.84
N ALA A 204 28.30 -22.46 -11.33
CA ALA A 204 29.12 -23.31 -10.46
C ALA A 204 28.41 -23.49 -9.11
N PRO A 205 28.37 -24.72 -8.55
CA PRO A 205 27.76 -24.96 -7.24
C PRO A 205 28.33 -24.03 -6.16
N GLY A 206 27.46 -23.36 -5.41
CA GLY A 206 27.84 -22.41 -4.37
C GLY A 206 28.24 -21.02 -4.88
N GLN A 207 28.20 -20.78 -6.19
CA GLN A 207 28.47 -19.48 -6.83
C GLN A 207 27.37 -19.07 -7.83
N THR A 208 26.25 -19.79 -7.86
CA THR A 208 25.13 -19.42 -8.73
C THR A 208 24.58 -18.04 -8.37
N ASP A 209 23.88 -17.40 -9.29
CA ASP A 209 23.21 -16.13 -9.00
C ASP A 209 22.22 -16.28 -7.82
N GLY A 210 21.55 -17.42 -7.73
CA GLY A 210 20.74 -17.83 -6.59
C GLY A 210 21.55 -17.93 -5.28
N ASP A 211 22.73 -18.54 -5.31
CA ASP A 211 23.63 -18.62 -4.14
C ASP A 211 24.04 -17.23 -3.64
N LYS A 212 24.28 -16.28 -4.56
CA LYS A 212 24.66 -14.90 -4.21
C LYS A 212 23.53 -14.18 -3.48
N ILE A 213 22.31 -14.28 -4.01
CA ILE A 213 21.10 -13.73 -3.36
C ILE A 213 20.89 -14.41 -2.00
N PHE A 214 20.99 -15.74 -1.95
CA PHE A 214 20.82 -16.53 -0.75
C PHE A 214 21.78 -16.13 0.37
N LYS A 215 23.09 -16.03 0.07
CA LYS A 215 24.11 -15.57 1.04
C LYS A 215 23.84 -14.14 1.51
N LYS A 216 23.41 -13.26 0.62
CA LYS A 216 23.08 -11.87 0.98
C LYS A 216 21.90 -11.81 1.94
N VAL A 217 20.84 -12.58 1.68
CA VAL A 217 19.70 -12.71 2.59
C VAL A 217 20.14 -13.26 3.94
N GLN A 218 20.95 -14.31 3.96
CA GLN A 218 21.46 -14.88 5.21
C GLN A 218 22.21 -13.84 6.06
N ALA A 219 23.11 -13.07 5.43
CA ALA A 219 23.83 -11.98 6.10
C ALA A 219 22.86 -10.92 6.66
N ALA A 220 21.86 -10.51 5.88
CA ALA A 220 20.85 -9.55 6.30
C ALA A 220 20.04 -10.06 7.51
N LEU A 221 19.65 -11.33 7.52
CA LEU A 221 18.91 -11.93 8.64
C LEU A 221 19.74 -12.00 9.93
N HIS A 222 21.04 -12.27 9.84
CA HIS A 222 21.95 -12.20 10.99
C HIS A 222 22.10 -10.78 11.52
N ALA A 223 22.22 -9.79 10.63
CA ALA A 223 22.27 -8.37 11.02
C ALA A 223 20.95 -7.88 11.65
N CYS A 224 19.81 -8.52 11.36
CA CYS A 224 18.55 -8.29 12.07
C CYS A 224 18.50 -8.89 13.48
N HIS A 225 19.57 -9.55 13.96
CA HIS A 225 19.65 -10.17 15.30
C HIS A 225 18.56 -11.22 15.55
N LEU A 226 18.11 -11.90 14.49
CA LEU A 226 17.15 -12.99 14.60
C LEU A 226 17.78 -14.23 15.23
N PRO A 227 17.02 -15.03 16.01
CA PRO A 227 17.54 -16.28 16.56
C PRO A 227 17.95 -17.28 15.46
N ASP A 228 19.11 -17.91 15.62
CA ASP A 228 19.71 -18.80 14.61
C ASP A 228 18.78 -19.92 14.14
N ALA A 229 17.98 -20.49 15.05
CA ALA A 229 17.00 -21.51 14.71
C ALA A 229 15.95 -21.02 13.69
N LYS A 230 15.56 -19.75 13.77
CA LYS A 230 14.61 -19.13 12.84
C LYS A 230 15.28 -18.72 11.53
N ILE A 231 16.52 -18.23 11.58
CA ILE A 231 17.32 -18.01 10.37
C ILE A 231 17.43 -19.33 9.59
N LYS A 232 17.77 -20.43 10.25
CA LYS A 232 17.86 -21.76 9.63
C LYS A 232 16.55 -22.21 8.97
N GLN A 233 15.41 -21.96 9.62
CA GLN A 233 14.08 -22.25 9.03
C GLN A 233 13.82 -21.42 7.77
N ILE A 234 14.09 -20.11 7.82
CA ILE A 234 13.94 -19.21 6.67
C ILE A 234 14.84 -19.66 5.52
N MET A 235 16.12 -19.87 5.79
CA MET A 235 17.08 -20.26 4.76
C MET A 235 16.71 -21.61 4.13
N SER A 236 16.24 -22.60 4.89
CA SER A 236 15.82 -23.89 4.34
C SER A 236 14.69 -23.77 3.32
N VAL A 237 13.74 -22.85 3.54
CA VAL A 237 12.64 -22.59 2.60
C VAL A 237 13.14 -21.84 1.37
N LEU A 238 13.99 -20.83 1.58
CA LEU A 238 14.55 -20.04 0.50
C LEU A 238 15.47 -20.84 -0.43
N GLU A 239 16.16 -21.85 0.09
CA GLU A 239 17.09 -22.71 -0.67
C GLU A 239 16.38 -23.38 -1.84
N GLY A 240 15.21 -23.99 -1.59
CA GLY A 240 14.40 -24.59 -2.65
C GLY A 240 13.91 -23.56 -3.69
N THR A 241 13.71 -22.30 -3.29
CA THR A 241 13.16 -21.25 -4.16
C THR A 241 14.21 -20.42 -4.90
N LEU A 242 15.46 -20.38 -4.42
CA LEU A 242 16.52 -19.56 -5.00
C LEU A 242 17.68 -20.36 -5.56
N VAL A 243 18.02 -21.50 -4.96
CA VAL A 243 19.25 -22.26 -5.26
C VAL A 243 18.90 -23.58 -5.96
N SER A 244 18.12 -24.43 -5.31
CA SER A 244 17.82 -25.80 -5.76
C SER A 244 16.68 -25.87 -6.78
N ASN A 245 16.73 -25.03 -7.81
CA ASN A 245 15.72 -24.99 -8.87
C ASN A 245 16.34 -24.65 -10.24
N ASN A 246 15.50 -24.68 -11.27
CA ASN A 246 15.89 -24.41 -12.65
C ASN A 246 16.14 -22.93 -12.97
N LEU A 247 15.84 -21.99 -12.07
CA LEU A 247 16.02 -20.55 -12.29
C LEU A 247 17.49 -20.13 -12.35
N ASN A 248 18.41 -20.97 -11.86
CA ASN A 248 19.86 -20.78 -11.98
C ASN A 248 20.43 -21.28 -13.32
N THR A 249 19.58 -21.72 -14.24
CA THR A 249 20.04 -22.12 -15.57
C THR A 249 20.28 -20.89 -16.43
N LYS A 250 21.42 -20.86 -17.12
CA LYS A 250 21.78 -19.79 -18.05
C LYS A 250 20.90 -19.82 -19.29
N GLU A 251 20.30 -18.68 -19.62
CA GLU A 251 19.50 -18.50 -20.84
C GLU A 251 20.37 -18.06 -22.04
N THR A 252 19.75 -17.87 -23.20
CA THR A 252 20.42 -17.54 -24.48
C THR A 252 21.17 -16.21 -24.47
N ASP A 253 20.77 -15.27 -23.61
CA ASP A 253 21.42 -13.97 -23.41
C ASP A 253 22.53 -14.00 -22.36
N GLY A 254 22.81 -15.17 -21.79
CA GLY A 254 23.86 -15.35 -20.79
C GLY A 254 23.46 -14.96 -19.36
N MET A 255 22.20 -14.59 -19.12
CA MET A 255 21.69 -14.33 -17.77
C MET A 255 20.88 -15.53 -17.27
N THR A 256 20.81 -15.70 -15.95
CA THR A 256 19.89 -16.67 -15.33
C THR A 256 18.51 -16.05 -15.13
N ALA A 257 17.46 -16.86 -15.07
CA ALA A 257 16.11 -16.39 -14.79
C ALA A 257 16.05 -15.68 -13.41
N VAL A 258 16.74 -16.20 -12.39
CA VAL A 258 16.78 -15.59 -11.06
C VAL A 258 17.46 -14.21 -11.09
N ALA A 259 18.52 -14.04 -11.90
CA ALA A 259 19.16 -12.73 -12.08
C ALA A 259 18.24 -11.72 -12.77
N LYS A 260 17.49 -12.14 -13.80
CA LYS A 260 16.52 -11.25 -14.48
C LYS A 260 15.43 -10.77 -13.53
N ILE A 261 14.87 -11.69 -12.75
CA ILE A 261 13.87 -11.38 -11.71
C ILE A 261 14.45 -10.38 -10.70
N TYR A 262 15.68 -10.63 -10.23
CA TYR A 262 16.34 -9.74 -9.29
C TYR A 262 16.53 -8.33 -9.87
N CYS A 263 16.99 -8.21 -11.12
CA CYS A 263 17.15 -6.92 -11.80
C CYS A 263 15.82 -6.18 -11.93
N GLU A 264 14.73 -6.85 -12.30
CA GLU A 264 13.40 -6.25 -12.39
C GLU A 264 12.93 -5.73 -11.03
N ILE A 265 13.12 -6.52 -9.97
CA ILE A 265 12.81 -6.09 -8.59
C ILE A 265 13.68 -4.89 -8.18
N TYR A 266 14.97 -4.91 -8.50
CA TYR A 266 15.91 -3.86 -8.17
C TYR A 266 15.56 -2.53 -8.88
N ASP A 267 15.16 -2.58 -10.14
CA ASP A 267 14.86 -1.39 -10.94
C ASP A 267 13.43 -0.87 -10.72
N GLU A 268 12.44 -1.76 -10.58
CA GLU A 268 11.03 -1.37 -10.54
C GLU A 268 10.44 -1.31 -9.13
N LEU A 269 10.82 -2.23 -8.25
CA LEU A 269 10.16 -2.42 -6.96
C LEU A 269 10.93 -1.73 -5.81
N ARG A 270 12.25 -1.89 -5.76
CA ARG A 270 13.13 -1.31 -4.72
C ARG A 270 12.97 0.21 -4.57
N PRO A 271 12.90 1.04 -5.64
CA PRO A 271 12.73 2.49 -5.46
C PRO A 271 11.41 2.84 -4.74
N THR A 272 10.35 2.10 -5.03
CA THR A 272 9.05 2.27 -4.38
C THR A 272 9.12 1.82 -2.93
N TYR A 273 9.80 0.71 -2.63
CA TYR A 273 10.00 0.24 -1.25
C TYR A 273 10.75 1.27 -0.39
N LEU A 274 11.78 1.91 -0.93
CA LEU A 274 12.60 2.89 -0.21
C LEU A 274 11.89 4.25 0.03
N THR A 275 10.78 4.51 -0.66
CA THR A 275 10.10 5.82 -0.62
C THR A 275 8.67 5.75 -0.08
N ALA A 276 7.98 4.63 -0.24
CA ALA A 276 6.61 4.43 0.21
C ALA A 276 6.52 4.13 1.72
N ASP A 277 5.31 4.25 2.28
CA ASP A 277 5.01 3.64 3.57
C ASP A 277 5.17 2.12 3.44
N ILE A 278 6.19 1.59 4.13
CA ILE A 278 6.59 0.18 4.06
C ILE A 278 5.41 -0.76 4.36
N SER A 279 4.49 -0.33 5.23
CA SER A 279 3.36 -1.16 5.64
C SER A 279 2.25 -1.24 4.58
N ASP A 280 2.04 -0.17 3.81
CA ASP A 280 1.16 -0.20 2.63
C ASP A 280 1.82 -0.98 1.49
N PHE A 281 3.14 -0.85 1.34
CA PHE A 281 3.90 -1.60 0.34
C PHE A 281 3.76 -3.11 0.54
N THR A 282 4.07 -3.62 1.74
CA THR A 282 4.02 -5.06 1.98
C THR A 282 2.60 -5.58 1.89
N GLY A 283 1.61 -4.82 2.39
CA GLY A 283 0.20 -5.16 2.21
C GLY A 283 -0.18 -5.36 0.74
N CYS A 284 0.28 -4.48 -0.16
CA CYS A 284 0.05 -4.63 -1.60
C CYS A 284 0.80 -5.84 -2.17
N LEU A 285 2.09 -5.99 -1.85
CA LEU A 285 2.94 -7.11 -2.27
C LEU A 285 2.28 -8.47 -1.96
N PHE A 286 1.94 -8.72 -0.69
CA PHE A 286 1.35 -9.99 -0.30
C PHE A 286 -0.02 -10.23 -0.95
N ASN A 287 -0.86 -9.19 -1.07
CA ASN A 287 -2.17 -9.32 -1.72
C ASN A 287 -2.05 -9.69 -3.20
N VAL A 288 -1.14 -9.06 -3.94
CA VAL A 288 -0.96 -9.32 -5.37
C VAL A 288 -0.30 -10.66 -5.62
N MET A 289 0.77 -10.97 -4.91
CA MET A 289 1.55 -12.20 -5.10
C MET A 289 0.76 -13.45 -4.74
N ASN A 290 -0.10 -13.38 -3.72
CA ASN A 290 -0.97 -14.49 -3.32
C ASN A 290 -2.27 -14.58 -4.10
N SER A 291 -2.56 -13.64 -5.00
CA SER A 291 -3.86 -13.60 -5.69
C SER A 291 -4.15 -14.82 -6.56
N TRP A 292 -3.12 -15.61 -6.93
CA TRP A 292 -3.20 -16.81 -7.78
C TRP A 292 -2.88 -18.11 -7.02
N VAL A 293 -2.75 -18.04 -5.70
CA VAL A 293 -2.64 -19.25 -4.89
C VAL A 293 -4.04 -19.84 -4.79
N ASP A 294 -4.26 -20.97 -5.48
CA ASP A 294 -5.51 -21.72 -5.37
C ASP A 294 -5.68 -22.22 -3.94
N VAL A 295 -6.73 -21.74 -3.28
CA VAL A 295 -7.14 -22.26 -1.99
C VAL A 295 -8.10 -23.42 -2.28
N PRO A 296 -7.81 -24.66 -1.83
CA PRO A 296 -8.65 -25.81 -2.13
C PRO A 296 -10.12 -25.57 -1.74
N ASP A 297 -11.04 -26.11 -2.52
CA ASP A 297 -12.48 -25.98 -2.30
C ASP A 297 -12.85 -26.42 -0.87
N GLY A 298 -13.39 -25.48 -0.09
CA GLY A 298 -13.66 -25.62 1.35
C GLY A 298 -12.81 -24.72 2.24
N GLY A 299 -11.56 -24.40 1.84
CA GLY A 299 -10.63 -23.52 2.57
C GLY A 299 -10.65 -22.06 2.11
N ALA A 300 -11.31 -21.75 0.99
CA ALA A 300 -11.39 -20.39 0.44
C ALA A 300 -12.05 -19.36 1.39
N ASN A 301 -12.84 -19.83 2.37
CA ASN A 301 -13.43 -19.00 3.43
C ASN A 301 -12.53 -18.85 4.66
N ASP A 302 -11.47 -19.66 4.79
CA ASP A 302 -10.58 -19.72 5.96
C ASP A 302 -9.22 -19.06 5.72
N VAL A 303 -8.82 -18.86 4.45
CA VAL A 303 -7.60 -18.13 4.06
C VAL A 303 -7.99 -16.79 3.43
N VAL A 304 -8.44 -15.86 4.28
CA VAL A 304 -8.91 -14.55 3.83
C VAL A 304 -7.99 -13.45 4.35
N LEU A 305 -7.35 -12.73 3.42
CA LEU A 305 -6.51 -11.57 3.75
C LEU A 305 -7.37 -10.43 4.27
N THR A 306 -7.17 -10.07 5.54
CA THR A 306 -7.84 -8.92 6.17
C THR A 306 -7.33 -7.62 5.56
N PRO A 307 -8.20 -6.76 4.98
CA PRO A 307 -7.77 -5.48 4.44
C PRO A 307 -7.08 -4.62 5.50
N ARG A 308 -6.02 -3.91 5.08
CA ARG A 308 -5.15 -3.12 5.98
C ARG A 308 -5.90 -2.09 6.81
N TYR A 309 -6.92 -1.46 6.22
CA TYR A 309 -7.71 -0.46 6.93
C TYR A 309 -8.54 -1.07 8.07
N ILE A 310 -8.91 -2.35 7.98
CA ILE A 310 -9.60 -3.08 9.04
C ILE A 310 -8.64 -3.47 10.15
N THR A 311 -7.44 -3.94 9.80
CA THR A 311 -6.43 -4.29 10.81
C THR A 311 -5.99 -3.07 11.62
N ASP A 312 -5.82 -1.90 10.97
CA ASP A 312 -5.56 -0.61 11.64
C ASP A 312 -6.75 -0.15 12.50
N LEU A 313 -7.98 -0.22 11.97
CA LEU A 313 -9.19 0.13 12.72
C LEU A 313 -9.32 -0.69 14.01
N MET A 314 -9.18 -2.01 13.92
CA MET A 314 -9.31 -2.90 15.09
C MET A 314 -8.21 -2.64 16.12
N ALA A 315 -6.96 -2.42 15.69
CA ALA A 315 -5.87 -2.09 16.59
C ALA A 315 -6.11 -0.75 17.31
N ARG A 316 -6.66 0.26 16.62
CA ARG A 316 -7.04 1.55 17.24
C ARG A 316 -8.24 1.45 18.18
N ILE A 317 -9.25 0.64 17.84
CA ILE A 317 -10.38 0.36 18.73
C ILE A 317 -9.88 -0.24 20.04
N CYS A 318 -8.93 -1.17 19.97
CA CYS A 318 -8.28 -1.76 21.14
C CYS A 318 -7.26 -0.84 21.83
N THR A 319 -7.15 0.43 21.40
CA THR A 319 -6.27 1.45 21.97
C THR A 319 -4.81 0.99 22.10
N VAL A 320 -4.28 0.35 21.06
CA VAL A 320 -2.88 -0.08 21.02
C VAL A 320 -1.94 1.12 21.18
N ASP A 321 -1.00 0.99 22.10
CA ASP A 321 0.03 1.97 22.47
C ASP A 321 1.41 1.30 22.58
N MET A 322 2.48 2.06 22.83
CA MET A 322 3.83 1.49 22.91
C MET A 322 4.00 0.41 23.99
N ASN A 323 3.12 0.32 24.98
CA ASN A 323 3.19 -0.63 26.11
C ASN A 323 2.28 -1.85 25.95
N SER A 324 1.57 -1.93 24.84
CA SER A 324 0.66 -3.04 24.53
C SER A 324 1.42 -4.32 24.24
N TYR A 325 0.88 -5.46 24.69
CA TYR A 325 1.32 -6.81 24.33
C TYR A 325 0.24 -7.43 23.45
N VAL A 326 0.53 -7.51 22.16
CA VAL A 326 -0.46 -7.78 21.11
C VAL A 326 -0.34 -9.21 20.62
N TRP A 327 -1.49 -9.87 20.51
CA TRP A 327 -1.57 -11.29 20.21
C TRP A 327 -2.54 -11.60 19.08
N ASP A 328 -2.14 -12.52 18.21
CA ASP A 328 -2.95 -13.08 17.13
C ASP A 328 -2.75 -14.61 17.05
N TRP A 329 -3.83 -15.38 17.21
CA TRP A 329 -3.81 -16.87 17.22
C TRP A 329 -4.18 -17.48 15.86
N ALA A 330 -4.50 -16.65 14.87
CA ALA A 330 -4.74 -17.06 13.49
C ALA A 330 -4.02 -16.05 12.59
N LEU A 331 -2.69 -16.01 12.76
CA LEU A 331 -1.83 -14.92 12.30
C LEU A 331 -1.97 -14.61 10.81
N GLY A 332 -2.14 -15.65 9.98
CA GLY A 332 -2.18 -15.50 8.54
C GLY A 332 -0.92 -14.80 8.04
N SER A 333 -1.09 -13.79 7.18
CA SER A 333 0.02 -12.97 6.66
C SER A 333 0.54 -11.89 7.62
N CYS A 334 0.17 -11.91 8.89
CA CYS A 334 0.61 -10.97 9.93
C CYS A 334 0.01 -9.55 9.87
N GLY A 335 -1.11 -9.34 9.17
CA GLY A 335 -1.69 -8.01 8.97
C GLY A 335 -2.01 -7.24 10.27
N PHE A 336 -2.53 -7.93 11.29
CA PHE A 336 -2.83 -7.32 12.60
C PHE A 336 -1.57 -6.91 13.37
N LEU A 337 -0.58 -7.79 13.51
CA LEU A 337 0.64 -7.46 14.24
C LEU A 337 1.43 -6.34 13.56
N ILE A 338 1.46 -6.27 12.23
CA ILE A 338 2.09 -5.15 11.51
C ILE A 338 1.34 -3.83 11.79
N SER A 339 0.00 -3.87 11.85
CA SER A 339 -0.81 -2.67 12.15
C SER A 339 -0.57 -2.20 13.57
N ALA A 340 -0.57 -3.12 14.52
CA ALA A 340 -0.26 -2.86 15.91
C ALA A 340 1.16 -2.30 16.08
N MET A 341 2.17 -2.97 15.53
CA MET A 341 3.56 -2.54 15.59
C MET A 341 3.75 -1.10 15.08
N HIS A 342 3.11 -0.73 13.97
CA HIS A 342 3.18 0.64 13.47
C HIS A 342 2.60 1.64 14.47
N LEU A 343 1.43 1.36 15.07
CA LEU A 343 0.86 2.22 16.12
C LEU A 343 1.79 2.35 17.33
N MET A 344 2.37 1.24 17.78
CA MET A 344 3.30 1.18 18.92
C MET A 344 4.56 2.00 18.66
N LEU A 345 5.18 1.86 17.49
CA LEU A 345 6.39 2.60 17.11
C LEU A 345 6.12 4.10 16.96
N ARG A 346 4.96 4.46 16.40
CA ARG A 346 4.53 5.86 16.26
C ARG A 346 4.30 6.51 17.63
N ASP A 347 3.65 5.80 18.54
CA ASP A 347 3.42 6.27 19.91
C ASP A 347 4.75 6.39 20.67
N ALA A 348 5.63 5.38 20.56
CA ALA A 348 6.98 5.43 21.15
C ALA A 348 7.78 6.65 20.64
N HIS A 349 7.72 6.93 19.34
CA HIS A 349 8.37 8.11 18.77
C HIS A 349 7.78 9.41 19.32
N ALA A 350 6.46 9.50 19.47
CA ALA A 350 5.81 10.69 20.00
C ALA A 350 6.15 10.94 21.48
N GLN A 351 6.14 9.90 22.31
CA GLN A 351 6.36 9.98 23.76
C GLN A 351 7.84 10.10 24.14
N LEU A 352 8.73 9.44 23.40
CA LEU A 352 10.16 9.31 23.74
C LEU A 352 11.08 10.15 22.82
N LYS A 353 10.53 11.08 22.02
CA LYS A 353 11.30 11.92 21.08
C LYS A 353 12.51 12.65 21.71
N ASN A 354 12.45 12.96 23.00
CA ASN A 354 13.49 13.69 23.73
C ASN A 354 14.52 12.76 24.41
N ASP A 355 14.33 11.44 24.35
CA ASP A 355 15.23 10.43 24.93
C ASP A 355 15.54 9.34 23.88
N PRO A 356 16.58 9.57 23.06
CA PRO A 356 16.95 8.64 21.99
C PRO A 356 17.28 7.23 22.48
N GLU A 357 17.90 7.10 23.66
CA GLU A 357 18.27 5.78 24.19
C GLU A 357 17.05 5.00 24.67
N ALA A 358 16.13 5.64 25.38
CA ALA A 358 14.87 5.03 25.76
C ALA A 358 14.04 4.65 24.53
N TYR A 359 14.03 5.50 23.50
CA TYR A 359 13.37 5.20 22.24
C TYR A 359 13.95 3.95 21.58
N GLN A 360 15.27 3.81 21.48
CA GLN A 360 15.90 2.61 20.89
C GLN A 360 15.62 1.35 21.70
N ARG A 361 15.73 1.41 23.04
CA ARG A 361 15.36 0.28 23.90
C ARG A 361 13.91 -0.13 23.69
N LYS A 362 13.01 0.85 23.59
CA LYS A 362 11.58 0.60 23.39
C LYS A 362 11.28 -0.03 22.03
N ILE A 363 11.93 0.43 20.95
CA ILE A 363 11.82 -0.22 19.63
C ILE A 363 12.23 -1.70 19.73
N SER A 364 13.37 -1.99 20.36
CA SER A 364 13.86 -3.35 20.53
C SER A 364 12.88 -4.21 21.34
N GLU A 365 12.32 -3.68 22.43
CA GLU A 365 11.32 -4.36 23.25
C GLU A 365 10.05 -4.68 22.44
N ILE A 366 9.53 -3.70 21.68
CA ILE A 366 8.35 -3.88 20.83
C ILE A 366 8.56 -5.05 19.87
N LYS A 367 9.68 -5.05 19.15
CA LYS A 367 9.98 -6.04 18.11
C LYS A 367 10.26 -7.44 18.66
N THR A 368 10.92 -7.53 19.81
CA THR A 368 11.40 -8.82 20.35
C THR A 368 10.44 -9.46 21.34
N SER A 369 9.60 -8.66 22.03
CA SER A 369 8.91 -9.11 23.25
C SER A 369 7.43 -8.77 23.34
N GLN A 370 6.92 -7.79 22.58
CA GLN A 370 5.53 -7.31 22.73
C GLN A 370 4.56 -7.80 21.65
N LEU A 371 5.04 -8.49 20.63
CA LEU A 371 4.23 -9.05 19.55
C LEU A 371 4.32 -10.58 19.59
N LEU A 372 3.18 -11.27 19.52
CA LEU A 372 3.13 -12.73 19.41
C LEU A 372 2.09 -13.15 18.37
N GLY A 373 2.49 -14.06 17.49
CA GLY A 373 1.63 -14.62 16.45
C GLY A 373 1.72 -16.13 16.40
N VAL A 374 0.60 -16.82 16.22
CA VAL A 374 0.56 -18.27 16.02
C VAL A 374 -0.06 -18.58 14.66
N GLU A 375 0.63 -19.39 13.87
CA GLU A 375 0.16 -19.85 12.56
C GLU A 375 0.33 -21.36 12.44
N LEU A 376 -0.71 -22.05 12.01
CA LEU A 376 -0.71 -23.50 11.88
C LEU A 376 0.04 -23.96 10.62
N LEU A 377 -0.18 -23.28 9.49
CA LEU A 377 0.33 -23.71 8.19
C LEU A 377 1.77 -23.23 7.98
N PRO A 378 2.76 -24.12 7.78
CA PRO A 378 4.16 -23.73 7.65
C PRO A 378 4.43 -22.69 6.55
N ASP A 379 3.81 -22.83 5.38
CA ASP A 379 3.98 -21.90 4.27
C ASP A 379 3.45 -20.49 4.60
N ILE A 380 2.33 -20.40 5.33
CA ILE A 380 1.74 -19.12 5.76
C ILE A 380 2.56 -18.52 6.90
N TYR A 381 3.06 -19.35 7.81
CA TYR A 381 4.00 -18.93 8.86
C TYR A 381 5.24 -18.26 8.24
N MET A 382 5.83 -18.90 7.23
CA MET A 382 7.00 -18.35 6.54
C MET A 382 6.70 -17.02 5.86
N LEU A 383 5.52 -16.92 5.26
CA LEU A 383 5.02 -15.70 4.67
C LEU A 383 4.90 -14.57 5.71
N ALA A 384 4.35 -14.86 6.89
CA ALA A 384 4.24 -13.92 8.00
C ALA A 384 5.60 -13.44 8.51
N VAL A 385 6.56 -14.35 8.66
CA VAL A 385 7.93 -14.05 9.10
C VAL A 385 8.62 -13.10 8.11
N LEU A 386 8.57 -13.41 6.82
CA LEU A 386 9.16 -12.53 5.79
C LEU A 386 8.45 -11.17 5.72
N ASN A 387 7.13 -11.13 5.90
CA ASN A 387 6.38 -9.87 5.94
C ASN A 387 6.86 -8.98 7.10
N MET A 388 7.02 -9.55 8.30
CA MET A 388 7.55 -8.80 9.44
C MET A 388 8.96 -8.27 9.17
N ILE A 389 9.84 -9.10 8.61
CA ILE A 389 11.22 -8.69 8.28
C ILE A 389 11.20 -7.52 7.30
N LEU A 390 10.38 -7.58 6.25
CA LEU A 390 10.25 -6.49 5.28
C LEU A 390 9.70 -5.19 5.90
N VAL A 391 8.96 -5.22 7.00
CA VAL A 391 8.45 -4.03 7.71
C VAL A 391 9.43 -3.52 8.80
N GLY A 392 10.64 -4.07 8.86
CA GLY A 392 11.67 -3.67 9.82
C GLY A 392 11.78 -4.57 11.04
N ASP A 393 11.31 -5.81 10.92
CA ASP A 393 11.35 -6.90 11.89
C ASP A 393 10.54 -6.69 13.18
N GLY A 394 9.93 -7.79 13.59
CA GLY A 394 9.14 -8.02 14.81
C GLY A 394 8.69 -9.49 14.84
N SER A 395 9.45 -10.34 14.16
CA SER A 395 9.08 -11.71 13.86
C SER A 395 9.43 -12.68 14.98
N THR A 396 10.12 -12.23 16.03
CA THR A 396 10.70 -13.06 17.09
C THR A 396 9.68 -14.05 17.65
N ASN A 397 8.52 -13.60 18.12
CA ASN A 397 7.52 -14.52 18.69
C ASN A 397 6.39 -14.89 17.71
N ILE A 398 6.70 -14.94 16.41
CA ILE A 398 5.89 -15.68 15.46
C ILE A 398 6.25 -17.17 15.58
N VAL A 399 5.24 -18.01 15.79
CA VAL A 399 5.36 -19.45 16.08
C VAL A 399 4.55 -20.25 15.08
N ASN A 400 5.15 -21.32 14.53
CA ASN A 400 4.42 -22.32 13.77
C ASN A 400 3.88 -23.40 14.71
N ALA A 401 2.59 -23.34 15.06
CA ALA A 401 1.94 -24.27 15.99
C ALA A 401 0.41 -24.29 15.84
N ASP A 402 -0.24 -25.30 16.41
CA ASP A 402 -1.70 -25.32 16.59
C ASP A 402 -2.08 -24.48 17.81
N ALA A 403 -2.73 -23.35 17.59
CA ALA A 403 -3.15 -22.44 18.66
C ALA A 403 -4.23 -23.04 19.57
N ILE A 404 -5.02 -24.00 19.09
CA ILE A 404 -6.12 -24.62 19.85
C ILE A 404 -5.62 -25.83 20.64
N ASN A 405 -4.77 -26.64 20.03
CA ASN A 405 -4.31 -27.91 20.59
C ASN A 405 -2.85 -27.83 21.02
N GLY A 406 -2.62 -27.57 22.32
CA GLY A 406 -1.30 -27.71 22.94
C GLY A 406 -0.42 -26.47 22.94
N TYR A 407 -0.88 -25.34 22.37
CA TYR A 407 -0.19 -24.06 22.56
C TYR A 407 -0.53 -23.46 23.93
N ASP A 408 0.50 -23.15 24.71
CA ASP A 408 0.37 -22.78 26.12
C ASP A 408 0.64 -21.30 26.37
N ALA A 409 0.54 -20.44 25.36
CA ALA A 409 0.75 -19.00 25.51
C ALA A 409 2.16 -18.56 25.93
N THR A 410 3.18 -19.36 25.64
CA THR A 410 4.56 -19.02 25.96
C THR A 410 5.29 -18.31 24.82
N TYR A 411 6.34 -17.57 25.18
CA TYR A 411 7.28 -17.01 24.23
C TYR A 411 7.90 -18.09 23.32
N ALA A 412 8.31 -17.72 22.11
CA ALA A 412 8.87 -18.67 21.15
C ALA A 412 10.19 -19.29 21.67
N TYR A 413 11.04 -18.47 22.28
CA TYR A 413 12.39 -18.83 22.73
C TYR A 413 12.56 -18.86 24.25
N ASP A 414 11.50 -18.56 25.00
CA ASP A 414 11.49 -18.69 26.46
C ASP A 414 10.18 -19.35 26.91
N LYS A 415 10.16 -20.69 26.82
CA LYS A 415 9.00 -21.50 27.20
C LYS A 415 8.68 -21.44 28.70
N SER A 416 9.55 -20.86 29.52
CA SER A 416 9.28 -20.66 30.95
C SER A 416 8.37 -19.45 31.21
N LYS A 417 8.28 -18.51 30.26
CA LYS A 417 7.53 -17.26 30.41
C LYS A 417 6.24 -17.29 29.60
N LYS A 418 5.13 -16.95 30.27
CA LYS A 418 3.84 -16.67 29.61
C LYS A 418 3.86 -15.28 28.98
N PHE A 419 3.29 -15.18 27.80
CA PHE A 419 3.07 -13.92 27.11
C PHE A 419 1.93 -13.16 27.80
N LYS A 420 2.19 -11.92 28.23
CA LYS A 420 1.25 -11.11 29.02
C LYS A 420 0.35 -10.26 28.12
N ALA A 421 -0.39 -10.91 27.22
CA ALA A 421 -1.25 -10.20 26.28
C ALA A 421 -2.28 -9.31 27.00
N ASN A 422 -2.40 -8.07 26.53
CA ASN A 422 -3.47 -7.13 26.91
C ASN A 422 -4.26 -6.63 25.68
N VAL A 423 -3.85 -7.01 24.47
CA VAL A 423 -4.58 -6.78 23.24
C VAL A 423 -4.64 -8.06 22.42
N PHE A 424 -5.85 -8.46 22.02
CA PHE A 424 -6.09 -9.58 21.12
C PHE A 424 -6.77 -9.10 19.84
N LEU A 425 -6.19 -9.41 18.69
CA LEU A 425 -6.71 -9.05 17.37
C LEU A 425 -6.80 -10.33 16.54
N LEU A 426 -7.98 -10.60 15.96
CA LEU A 426 -8.20 -11.89 15.30
C LEU A 426 -9.17 -11.80 14.12
N ASN A 427 -8.81 -12.49 13.04
CA ASN A 427 -9.73 -12.96 12.00
C ASN A 427 -9.58 -14.48 11.88
N PRO A 428 -10.39 -15.29 12.61
CA PRO A 428 -10.21 -16.72 12.67
C PRO A 428 -10.70 -17.44 11.41
N PRO A 429 -10.28 -18.70 11.18
CA PRO A 429 -10.94 -19.56 10.21
C PRO A 429 -12.41 -19.79 10.62
N TYR A 430 -13.34 -19.49 9.73
CA TYR A 430 -14.77 -19.55 10.02
C TYR A 430 -15.33 -20.97 10.05
N SER A 431 -14.60 -21.95 9.49
CA SER A 431 -14.96 -23.37 9.59
C SER A 431 -14.72 -23.96 10.99
N ALA A 432 -13.88 -23.32 11.82
CA ALA A 432 -13.56 -23.80 13.16
C ALA A 432 -14.76 -23.72 14.12
N GLU A 433 -14.67 -24.45 15.24
CA GLU A 433 -15.76 -24.58 16.21
C GLU A 433 -16.30 -23.20 16.66
N GLY A 434 -17.63 -23.06 16.64
CA GLY A 434 -18.30 -21.80 16.96
C GLY A 434 -18.04 -20.68 15.96
N ASN A 435 -17.78 -21.00 14.69
CA ASN A 435 -17.39 -20.05 13.63
C ASN A 435 -16.10 -19.29 13.98
N GLY A 436 -15.11 -20.01 14.52
CA GLY A 436 -13.84 -19.45 14.97
C GLY A 436 -13.82 -18.90 16.40
N LEU A 437 -14.97 -18.85 17.10
CA LEU A 437 -15.01 -18.39 18.50
C LEU A 437 -14.23 -19.28 19.47
N ILE A 438 -13.90 -20.52 19.10
CA ILE A 438 -13.02 -21.37 19.91
C ILE A 438 -11.63 -20.74 20.12
N PHE A 439 -11.09 -20.07 19.10
CA PHE A 439 -9.83 -19.32 19.21
C PHE A 439 -9.94 -18.20 20.24
N VAL A 440 -11.07 -17.47 20.22
CA VAL A 440 -11.34 -16.38 21.16
C VAL A 440 -11.45 -16.90 22.58
N GLN A 441 -12.20 -17.99 22.78
CA GLN A 441 -12.35 -18.61 24.10
C GLN A 441 -10.99 -19.02 24.67
N LYS A 442 -10.20 -19.75 23.88
CA LYS A 442 -8.89 -20.25 24.32
C LYS A 442 -7.88 -19.14 24.57
N ALA A 443 -7.83 -18.12 23.72
CA ALA A 443 -6.95 -16.96 23.93
C ALA A 443 -7.35 -16.18 25.18
N PHE A 444 -8.64 -15.92 25.39
CA PHE A 444 -9.11 -15.19 26.57
C PHE A 444 -8.91 -15.96 27.88
N GLU A 445 -8.93 -17.30 27.86
CA GLU A 445 -8.55 -18.13 29.02
C GLU A 445 -7.09 -17.91 29.45
N GLN A 446 -6.22 -17.42 28.55
CA GLN A 446 -4.82 -17.12 28.82
C GLN A 446 -4.56 -15.64 29.15
N MET A 447 -5.58 -14.79 29.07
CA MET A 447 -5.48 -13.36 29.32
C MET A 447 -6.12 -12.99 30.65
N SER A 448 -5.49 -12.09 31.41
CA SER A 448 -6.03 -11.61 32.69
C SER A 448 -6.86 -10.34 32.56
N SER A 449 -6.58 -9.51 31.55
CA SER A 449 -7.24 -8.22 31.33
C SER A 449 -6.99 -7.71 29.90
N GLY A 450 -7.65 -6.62 29.51
CA GLY A 450 -7.35 -5.91 28.27
C GLY A 450 -8.51 -5.87 27.28
N MET A 451 -8.19 -5.71 25.99
CA MET A 451 -9.16 -5.56 24.91
C MET A 451 -9.00 -6.66 23.86
N GLY A 452 -10.12 -7.14 23.33
CA GLY A 452 -10.14 -8.09 22.21
C GLY A 452 -11.03 -7.58 21.08
N ALA A 453 -10.53 -7.55 19.85
CA ALA A 453 -11.33 -7.29 18.66
C ALA A 453 -11.25 -8.48 17.71
N VAL A 454 -12.41 -9.02 17.32
CA VAL A 454 -12.50 -10.25 16.54
C VAL A 454 -13.47 -10.07 15.38
N ILE A 455 -13.05 -10.42 14.17
CA ILE A 455 -13.94 -10.52 13.01
C ILE A 455 -14.65 -11.88 13.05
N ILE A 456 -15.98 -11.88 13.01
CA ILE A 456 -16.77 -13.11 12.98
C ILE A 456 -17.88 -13.02 11.94
N GLN A 457 -18.39 -14.16 11.50
CA GLN A 457 -19.62 -14.23 10.71
C GLN A 457 -20.84 -13.96 11.61
N ASP A 458 -21.84 -13.22 11.11
CA ASP A 458 -23.04 -12.86 11.88
C ASP A 458 -23.82 -14.07 12.44
N SER A 459 -23.64 -15.25 11.84
CA SER A 459 -24.22 -16.51 12.33
C SER A 459 -23.61 -16.99 13.65
N ALA A 460 -22.46 -16.46 14.08
CA ALA A 460 -21.79 -16.81 15.34
C ALA A 460 -22.58 -16.40 16.59
N GLY A 461 -23.57 -15.51 16.47
CA GLY A 461 -24.49 -15.17 17.56
C GLY A 461 -25.61 -16.20 17.79
N ALA A 462 -25.70 -17.28 17.00
CA ALA A 462 -26.81 -18.24 17.08
C ALA A 462 -26.37 -19.70 16.77
N GLY A 463 -27.24 -20.66 17.11
CA GLY A 463 -27.04 -22.07 16.74
C GLY A 463 -25.76 -22.67 17.37
N ARG A 464 -24.88 -23.22 16.51
CA ARG A 464 -23.67 -23.96 16.91
C ARG A 464 -22.68 -23.17 17.79
N ALA A 465 -22.74 -21.84 17.76
CA ALA A 465 -21.82 -20.95 18.48
C ALA A 465 -22.35 -20.44 19.83
N MET A 466 -23.61 -20.77 20.19
CA MET A 466 -24.25 -20.26 21.41
C MET A 466 -23.52 -20.69 22.70
N ALA A 467 -23.11 -21.95 22.78
CA ALA A 467 -22.45 -22.49 23.98
C ALA A 467 -21.08 -21.83 24.22
N ILE A 468 -20.24 -21.72 23.19
CA ILE A 468 -18.94 -21.04 23.27
C ILE A 468 -19.13 -19.57 23.64
N SER A 469 -20.06 -18.88 22.98
CA SER A 469 -20.37 -17.49 23.27
C SER A 469 -20.75 -17.24 24.72
N GLN A 470 -21.59 -18.11 25.31
CA GLN A 470 -21.94 -18.03 26.72
C GLN A 470 -20.71 -18.24 27.63
N ARG A 471 -19.82 -19.17 27.30
CA ARG A 471 -18.57 -19.39 28.06
C ARG A 471 -17.64 -18.17 28.00
N ILE A 472 -17.50 -17.55 26.84
CA ILE A 472 -16.73 -16.31 26.67
C ILE A 472 -17.33 -15.21 27.57
N LEU A 473 -18.65 -14.99 27.50
CA LEU A 473 -19.32 -13.91 28.23
C LEU A 473 -19.38 -14.10 29.76
N LYS A 474 -19.19 -15.33 30.26
CA LYS A 474 -19.09 -15.59 31.70
C LYS A 474 -17.87 -14.91 32.35
N HIS A 475 -16.80 -14.69 31.60
CA HIS A 475 -15.54 -14.11 32.12
C HIS A 475 -15.12 -12.83 31.39
N ASN A 476 -15.85 -12.45 30.34
CA ASN A 476 -15.51 -11.32 29.46
C ASN A 476 -16.76 -10.54 29.08
N ARG A 477 -16.59 -9.29 28.67
CA ARG A 477 -17.71 -8.38 28.40
C ARG A 477 -17.69 -7.92 26.95
N LEU A 478 -18.74 -8.23 26.21
CA LEU A 478 -18.98 -7.63 24.90
C LEU A 478 -19.32 -6.14 25.05
N VAL A 479 -18.58 -5.29 24.36
CA VAL A 479 -18.73 -3.82 24.36
C VAL A 479 -19.45 -3.35 23.10
N ALA A 480 -19.07 -3.90 21.94
CA ALA A 480 -19.62 -3.48 20.66
C ALA A 480 -19.69 -4.63 19.63
N SER A 481 -20.64 -4.49 18.71
CA SER A 481 -20.80 -5.27 17.49
C SER A 481 -20.88 -4.30 16.32
N ILE A 482 -19.87 -4.33 15.45
CA ILE A 482 -19.73 -3.43 14.31
C ILE A 482 -19.97 -4.24 13.04
N ARG A 483 -21.09 -4.02 12.37
CA ARG A 483 -21.47 -4.75 11.16
C ARG A 483 -20.65 -4.24 9.98
N MET A 484 -20.00 -5.14 9.26
CA MET A 484 -19.09 -4.79 8.17
C MET A 484 -19.78 -4.81 6.78
N PRO A 485 -19.15 -4.24 5.73
CA PRO A 485 -19.65 -4.37 4.36
C PRO A 485 -19.71 -5.82 3.90
N ASN A 486 -20.72 -6.14 3.09
CA ASN A 486 -20.90 -7.50 2.55
C ASN A 486 -19.81 -7.91 1.56
N ASP A 487 -19.13 -6.95 0.96
CA ASP A 487 -18.05 -7.15 -0.01
C ASP A 487 -16.65 -6.96 0.61
N LEU A 488 -16.56 -6.90 1.95
CA LEU A 488 -15.28 -6.80 2.66
C LEU A 488 -14.33 -7.96 2.29
N PHE A 489 -14.90 -9.16 2.12
CA PHE A 489 -14.16 -10.36 1.74
C PHE A 489 -14.69 -10.95 0.43
N LYS A 490 -13.86 -11.74 -0.27
CA LYS A 490 -14.30 -12.42 -1.51
C LYS A 490 -15.43 -13.42 -1.27
N ALA A 491 -15.53 -13.96 -0.05
CA ALA A 491 -16.58 -14.85 0.40
C ALA A 491 -17.89 -14.08 0.65
N SER A 492 -19.03 -14.61 0.18
CA SER A 492 -20.36 -13.96 0.25
C SER A 492 -21.02 -14.04 1.64
N VAL A 493 -20.25 -13.84 2.71
CA VAL A 493 -20.72 -13.95 4.10
C VAL A 493 -20.70 -12.58 4.79
N GLN A 494 -21.81 -12.24 5.42
CA GLN A 494 -21.92 -11.04 6.25
C GLN A 494 -21.08 -11.23 7.52
N THR A 495 -20.15 -10.30 7.77
CA THR A 495 -19.28 -10.30 8.94
C THR A 495 -19.53 -9.09 9.85
N SER A 496 -19.09 -9.23 11.09
CA SER A 496 -19.09 -8.18 12.11
C SER A 496 -17.79 -8.24 12.92
N ILE A 497 -17.33 -7.08 13.41
CA ILE A 497 -16.28 -6.99 14.42
C ILE A 497 -16.92 -6.99 15.81
N TYR A 498 -16.55 -7.93 16.67
CA TYR A 498 -16.94 -7.94 18.08
C TYR A 498 -15.79 -7.40 18.92
N VAL A 499 -16.11 -6.47 19.81
CA VAL A 499 -15.16 -5.82 20.71
C VAL A 499 -15.46 -6.25 22.13
N PHE A 500 -14.46 -6.81 22.81
CA PHE A 500 -14.55 -7.34 24.16
C PHE A 500 -13.61 -6.60 25.11
N LYS A 501 -14.05 -6.49 26.35
CA LYS A 501 -13.16 -6.32 27.51
C LYS A 501 -12.90 -7.70 28.11
N VAL A 502 -11.62 -8.02 28.22
CA VAL A 502 -11.15 -9.33 28.68
C VAL A 502 -11.00 -9.31 30.21
N GLY A 503 -11.38 -10.38 30.88
CA GLY A 503 -11.33 -10.50 32.35
C GLY A 503 -12.45 -9.75 33.11
N GLU A 504 -13.38 -9.11 32.41
CA GLU A 504 -14.56 -8.45 32.98
C GLU A 504 -15.83 -9.25 32.63
N PRO A 505 -16.48 -9.98 33.56
CA PRO A 505 -17.72 -10.72 33.27
C PRO A 505 -18.88 -9.83 32.78
N HIS A 506 -19.59 -10.25 31.74
CA HIS A 506 -20.74 -9.51 31.22
C HIS A 506 -21.94 -9.57 32.17
N GLN A 507 -22.51 -8.41 32.50
CA GLN A 507 -23.66 -8.25 33.39
C GLN A 507 -24.95 -8.01 32.60
N ALA A 508 -26.10 -8.36 33.17
CA ALA A 508 -27.40 -8.23 32.49
C ALA A 508 -27.83 -6.77 32.22
N ASN A 509 -27.22 -5.81 32.91
CA ASN A 509 -27.46 -4.38 32.74
C ASN A 509 -26.39 -3.70 31.87
N ASP A 510 -25.37 -4.43 31.42
CA ASP A 510 -24.37 -3.90 30.50
C ASP A 510 -25.02 -3.49 29.18
N GLN A 511 -24.43 -2.45 28.59
CA GLN A 511 -24.84 -1.94 27.29
C GLN A 511 -23.88 -2.46 26.22
N VAL A 512 -24.46 -3.02 25.16
CA VAL A 512 -23.73 -3.36 23.94
C VAL A 512 -24.07 -2.36 22.85
N ARG A 513 -23.05 -1.82 22.19
CA ARG A 513 -23.20 -0.91 21.06
C ARG A 513 -23.28 -1.68 19.75
N PHE A 514 -24.32 -1.43 18.98
CA PHE A 514 -24.47 -1.96 17.62
C PHE A 514 -24.21 -0.83 16.64
N VAL A 515 -23.21 -1.01 15.77
CA VAL A 515 -22.76 0.00 14.81
C VAL A 515 -22.89 -0.55 13.40
N ASP A 516 -23.79 0.00 12.60
CA ASP A 516 -23.92 -0.37 11.19
C ASP A 516 -22.81 0.32 10.38
N PHE A 517 -21.80 -0.44 9.97
CA PHE A 517 -20.72 0.03 9.09
C PHE A 517 -20.75 -0.71 7.73
N SER A 518 -21.94 -1.17 7.32
CA SER A 518 -22.12 -1.90 6.05
C SER A 518 -21.89 -1.07 4.79
N ASN A 519 -21.86 0.26 4.92
CA ASN A 519 -21.48 1.19 3.87
C ASN A 519 -20.29 2.02 4.36
N ASP A 520 -19.10 1.45 4.30
CA ASP A 520 -17.85 2.08 4.75
C ASP A 520 -17.33 3.15 3.78
N GLY A 521 -18.01 3.37 2.65
CA GLY A 521 -17.62 4.31 1.61
C GLY A 521 -16.59 3.77 0.61
N TYR A 522 -16.19 2.49 0.72
CA TYR A 522 -15.33 1.82 -0.24
C TYR A 522 -16.19 1.09 -1.27
N LEU A 523 -16.00 1.38 -2.57
CA LEU A 523 -16.51 0.51 -3.64
C LEU A 523 -15.36 -0.38 -4.11
N ARG A 524 -15.57 -1.70 -4.22
CA ARG A 524 -14.57 -2.70 -4.64
C ARG A 524 -13.82 -2.35 -5.94
N THR A 525 -14.40 -1.50 -6.80
CA THR A 525 -13.82 -1.04 -8.07
C THR A 525 -13.12 0.33 -8.00
N HIS A 526 -13.31 1.11 -6.93
CA HIS A 526 -12.72 2.43 -6.77
C HIS A 526 -12.39 2.69 -5.29
N ARG A 527 -11.13 2.43 -4.91
CA ARG A 527 -10.59 2.75 -3.58
C ARG A 527 -10.54 4.27 -3.40
N LYS A 528 -11.57 4.85 -2.79
CA LYS A 528 -11.53 6.17 -2.13
C LYS A 528 -11.62 5.91 -0.63
N LYS A 529 -10.65 6.39 0.17
CA LYS A 529 -10.66 6.25 1.63
C LYS A 529 -11.44 7.43 2.22
N PRO A 530 -12.52 7.24 2.99
CA PRO A 530 -13.07 8.31 3.80
C PRO A 530 -12.30 8.38 5.14
N PHE A 531 -11.38 9.35 5.25
CA PHE A 531 -10.60 9.63 6.47
C PHE A 531 -11.50 10.00 7.67
N LEU A 532 -12.72 10.46 7.41
CA LEU A 532 -13.61 11.03 8.43
C LEU A 532 -14.42 9.99 9.23
N THR A 533 -14.57 8.76 8.75
CA THR A 533 -15.43 7.74 9.39
C THR A 533 -14.72 6.97 10.52
N TYR A 534 -13.40 6.81 10.44
CA TYR A 534 -12.62 5.99 11.38
C TYR A 534 -12.46 6.63 12.76
N GLU A 535 -12.03 7.89 12.81
CA GLU A 535 -11.85 8.60 14.09
C GLU A 535 -13.19 8.72 14.83
N MET A 536 -14.30 8.87 14.09
CA MET A 536 -15.64 8.79 14.65
C MET A 536 -15.94 7.40 15.21
N LEU A 537 -15.70 6.32 14.47
CA LEU A 537 -15.93 4.94 14.93
C LEU A 537 -15.14 4.60 16.20
N ILE A 538 -13.86 5.00 16.25
CA ILE A 538 -12.98 4.77 17.41
C ILE A 538 -13.53 5.53 18.62
N THR A 539 -13.81 6.82 18.44
CA THR A 539 -14.40 7.66 19.50
C THR A 539 -15.73 7.08 19.99
N LEU A 540 -16.59 6.62 19.09
CA LEU A 540 -17.92 6.10 19.42
C LEU A 540 -17.85 4.72 20.10
N THR A 541 -16.87 3.90 19.76
CA THR A 541 -16.66 2.60 20.39
C THR A 541 -16.12 2.75 21.81
N ASN A 542 -15.23 3.73 22.03
CA ASN A 542 -14.52 3.93 23.30
C ASN A 542 -15.18 4.97 24.24
N ALA A 543 -16.10 5.79 23.76
CA ALA A 543 -16.80 6.79 24.57
C ALA A 543 -17.57 6.17 25.75
N THR A 544 -17.62 6.85 26.89
CA THR A 544 -18.56 6.53 27.98
C THR A 544 -19.93 7.16 27.70
N ARG A 545 -20.98 6.74 28.40
CA ARG A 545 -22.36 7.25 28.17
C ARG A 545 -22.44 8.79 28.27
N ASN A 546 -21.71 9.40 29.20
CA ASN A 546 -21.71 10.85 29.40
C ASN A 546 -20.84 11.59 28.37
N SER A 547 -19.74 10.97 27.91
CA SER A 547 -18.89 11.54 26.85
C SER A 547 -19.57 11.47 25.47
N TRP A 548 -20.51 10.55 25.28
CA TRP A 548 -21.26 10.39 24.04
C TRP A 548 -22.16 11.59 23.72
N GLU A 549 -22.95 12.08 24.68
CA GLU A 549 -23.83 13.25 24.48
C GLU A 549 -23.02 14.49 24.04
N SER A 550 -21.86 14.72 24.67
CA SER A 550 -20.98 15.85 24.35
C SER A 550 -20.19 15.68 23.03
N SER A 551 -19.72 14.46 22.73
CA SER A 551 -18.96 14.19 21.49
C SER A 551 -19.86 14.23 20.26
N LYS A 552 -21.14 13.88 20.42
CA LYS A 552 -22.15 13.93 19.36
C LYS A 552 -22.33 15.35 18.81
N GLU A 553 -22.37 16.37 19.66
CA GLU A 553 -22.52 17.76 19.21
C GLU A 553 -21.26 18.31 18.52
N LYS A 554 -20.06 17.98 19.01
CA LYS A 554 -18.79 18.42 18.40
C LYS A 554 -18.49 17.78 17.05
N LEU A 555 -19.00 16.57 16.80
CA LEU A 555 -18.81 15.84 15.54
C LEU A 555 -19.84 16.22 14.46
N LEU A 556 -20.87 17.03 14.79
CA LEU A 556 -21.92 17.46 13.87
C LEU A 556 -21.56 18.81 13.20
N ASN A 557 -20.62 18.79 12.24
CA ASN A 557 -20.46 19.89 11.28
C ASN A 557 -21.61 19.83 10.24
N PRO A 558 -22.39 20.91 10.01
CA PRO A 558 -23.54 20.91 9.10
C PRO A 558 -23.28 20.35 7.70
N SER A 559 -22.07 20.53 7.17
CA SER A 559 -21.65 20.09 5.82
C SER A 559 -21.50 18.56 5.68
N ILE A 560 -21.46 17.83 6.79
CA ILE A 560 -21.08 16.40 6.86
C ILE A 560 -22.25 15.53 7.34
N ILE A 561 -23.31 16.14 7.86
CA ILE A 561 -24.49 15.51 8.48
C ILE A 561 -25.18 14.50 7.53
N HIS A 562 -25.25 14.79 6.23
CA HIS A 562 -25.97 13.94 5.28
C HIS A 562 -25.19 12.66 4.90
N LEU A 563 -23.86 12.71 4.93
CA LEU A 563 -23.00 11.57 4.65
C LEU A 563 -22.95 10.63 5.87
N VAL A 564 -22.76 11.19 7.07
CA VAL A 564 -22.67 10.42 8.33
C VAL A 564 -24.00 9.78 8.72
N LYS A 565 -25.14 10.49 8.57
CA LYS A 565 -26.48 9.92 8.83
C LYS A 565 -26.87 8.79 7.87
N ARG A 566 -26.22 8.67 6.70
CA ARG A 566 -26.41 7.57 5.75
C ARG A 566 -25.46 6.38 5.96
N ILE A 567 -24.32 6.60 6.62
CA ILE A 567 -23.22 5.62 6.71
C ILE A 567 -23.18 4.88 8.06
N LEU A 568 -23.55 5.53 9.18
CA LEU A 568 -23.47 4.92 10.51
C LEU A 568 -24.80 4.99 11.25
N LEU A 569 -25.39 3.83 11.58
CA LEU A 569 -26.49 3.73 12.55
C LEU A 569 -25.95 3.12 13.85
N ILE A 570 -25.93 3.90 14.94
CA ILE A 570 -25.48 3.42 16.25
C ILE A 570 -26.69 3.26 17.18
N ARG A 571 -26.85 2.07 17.76
CA ARG A 571 -27.85 1.78 18.80
C ARG A 571 -27.16 1.19 20.03
N SER A 572 -27.45 1.74 21.21
CA SER A 572 -27.06 1.12 22.48
C SER A 572 -28.24 0.35 23.05
N ILE A 573 -28.02 -0.92 23.39
CA ILE A 573 -29.08 -1.83 23.86
C ILE A 573 -28.64 -2.45 25.18
N ARG A 574 -29.50 -2.40 26.19
CA ARG A 574 -29.34 -3.16 27.44
C ARG A 574 -29.67 -4.61 27.16
N VAL A 575 -28.78 -5.51 27.56
CA VAL A 575 -28.87 -6.89 27.12
C VAL A 575 -29.07 -7.84 28.31
N PRO A 576 -30.28 -8.39 28.51
CA PRO A 576 -30.61 -9.15 29.71
C PRO A 576 -29.91 -10.52 29.70
N GLY A 577 -28.81 -10.64 30.45
CA GLY A 577 -28.06 -11.86 30.69
C GLY A 577 -27.37 -12.46 29.45
N THR A 578 -26.55 -13.49 29.64
CA THR A 578 -25.76 -14.13 28.56
C THR A 578 -26.63 -14.74 27.44
N THR A 579 -27.82 -15.25 27.79
CA THR A 579 -28.82 -15.78 26.85
C THR A 579 -29.53 -14.71 26.04
N GLY A 580 -29.77 -13.52 26.61
CA GLY A 580 -30.43 -12.41 25.91
C GLY A 580 -29.55 -11.74 24.86
N ILE A 581 -28.21 -11.79 25.02
CA ILE A 581 -27.24 -11.20 24.08
C ILE A 581 -27.30 -11.87 22.73
N MET A 582 -27.21 -13.20 22.72
CA MET A 582 -27.22 -14.00 21.50
C MET A 582 -28.55 -13.87 20.75
N HIS A 583 -29.66 -13.82 21.48
CA HIS A 583 -31.00 -13.62 20.88
C HIS A 583 -31.22 -12.21 20.33
N ASN A 584 -30.71 -11.18 21.01
CA ASN A 584 -30.88 -9.79 20.59
C ASN A 584 -30.00 -9.42 19.41
N ILE A 585 -28.75 -9.90 19.32
CA ILE A 585 -27.86 -9.71 18.17
C ILE A 585 -28.58 -10.05 16.85
N ARG A 586 -29.37 -11.13 16.82
CA ARG A 586 -30.12 -11.55 15.63
C ARG A 586 -31.34 -10.66 15.32
N LYS A 587 -31.99 -10.07 16.33
CA LYS A 587 -33.21 -9.24 16.16
C LYS A 587 -32.91 -7.78 15.85
N THR A 588 -31.74 -7.28 16.22
CA THR A 588 -31.37 -5.86 16.11
C THR A 588 -30.89 -5.43 14.73
N TRP A 589 -30.44 -6.39 13.90
CA TRP A 589 -30.12 -6.17 12.50
C TRP A 589 -31.33 -6.52 11.62
N PRO A 590 -32.11 -5.54 11.13
CA PRO A 590 -33.23 -5.83 10.24
C PRO A 590 -32.72 -6.43 8.92
N SER A 591 -33.40 -7.47 8.43
CA SER A 591 -33.25 -7.95 7.06
C SER A 591 -33.56 -6.81 6.09
N PRO A 592 -32.84 -6.66 4.96
CA PRO A 592 -33.14 -5.60 4.00
C PRO A 592 -34.55 -5.81 3.48
N ARG A 593 -35.51 -4.98 3.92
CA ARG A 593 -36.83 -4.93 3.29
C ARG A 593 -36.61 -4.47 1.85
N ARG A 594 -36.87 -5.35 0.87
CA ARG A 594 -37.07 -4.94 -0.52
C ARG A 594 -38.15 -3.85 -0.50
N ARG A 595 -37.77 -2.59 -0.66
CA ARG A 595 -38.73 -1.55 -1.03
C ARG A 595 -39.15 -1.86 -2.47
N THR A 596 -40.24 -2.58 -2.62
CA THR A 596 -41.03 -2.57 -3.85
C THR A 596 -41.48 -1.14 -4.06
N LEU A 597 -40.75 -0.40 -4.90
CA LEU A 597 -41.25 0.81 -5.51
C LEU A 597 -42.50 0.41 -6.31
N SER A 598 -43.65 0.91 -5.87
CA SER A 598 -44.93 0.74 -6.56
C SER A 598 -44.80 1.26 -7.98
N ARG A 599 -45.11 0.39 -8.96
CA ARG A 599 -45.31 0.74 -10.37
C ARG A 599 -46.47 1.74 -10.49
N ARG A 600 -46.14 3.03 -10.64
CA ARG A 600 -46.95 4.02 -11.37
C ARG A 600 -45.96 5.00 -11.98
N PHE A 601 -46.16 5.33 -13.26
CA PHE A 601 -45.26 6.04 -14.17
C PHE A 601 -44.24 5.16 -14.90
N MET A 602 -44.70 4.45 -15.93
CA MET A 602 -44.28 4.69 -17.31
C MET A 602 -45.08 3.78 -18.24
N SER A 603 -46.11 4.36 -18.84
CA SER A 603 -46.73 3.89 -20.08
C SER A 603 -46.30 4.87 -21.17
N ILE A 604 -45.62 4.36 -22.20
CA ILE A 604 -45.70 4.73 -23.64
C ILE A 604 -44.61 3.89 -24.36
N LEU A 605 -45.06 2.74 -24.91
CA LEU A 605 -44.82 2.10 -26.24
C LEU A 605 -43.46 2.32 -27.02
N PRO A 606 -43.16 1.49 -28.07
CA PRO A 606 -42.88 0.05 -28.08
C PRO A 606 -41.64 -0.30 -28.96
N GLY A 607 -41.15 -1.55 -28.96
CA GLY A 607 -40.12 -1.97 -29.94
C GLY A 607 -39.49 -3.35 -29.71
N LYS A 608 -40.19 -4.39 -30.16
CA LYS A 608 -39.77 -5.79 -30.32
C LYS A 608 -38.69 -5.88 -31.43
N LEU A 609 -37.56 -6.61 -31.28
CA LEU A 609 -37.26 -8.01 -31.72
C LEU A 609 -35.77 -8.08 -32.17
N PRO A 610 -35.14 -9.25 -32.44
CA PRO A 610 -34.39 -10.06 -31.49
C PRO A 610 -32.90 -10.28 -31.86
N VAL A 611 -32.23 -11.05 -30.99
CA VAL A 611 -30.86 -11.58 -31.08
C VAL A 611 -30.72 -12.55 -32.27
N HIS A 612 -29.66 -12.37 -33.07
CA HIS A 612 -29.12 -13.44 -33.93
C HIS A 612 -27.62 -13.61 -33.73
N SER A 613 -27.27 -14.85 -33.42
CA SER A 613 -25.95 -15.48 -33.46
C SER A 613 -25.45 -15.66 -34.89
N SER A 614 -24.16 -15.41 -35.15
CA SER A 614 -23.44 -16.13 -36.20
C SER A 614 -21.92 -16.06 -36.05
N HIS A 615 -21.31 -17.24 -36.03
CA HIS A 615 -19.93 -17.55 -36.37
C HIS A 615 -19.45 -16.86 -37.66
N LYS A 616 -18.14 -16.57 -37.74
CA LYS A 616 -17.28 -16.65 -38.94
C LYS A 616 -15.81 -16.53 -38.50
N GLN A 617 -15.07 -17.63 -38.46
CA GLN A 617 -14.19 -18.14 -39.52
C GLN A 617 -13.07 -17.18 -39.95
N SER A 618 -11.87 -17.58 -39.54
CA SER A 618 -10.55 -17.13 -39.96
C SER A 618 -10.31 -17.33 -41.47
N ARG A 619 -9.76 -16.30 -42.13
CA ARG A 619 -9.05 -16.41 -43.41
C ARG A 619 -7.68 -15.73 -43.28
N GLN A 620 -6.63 -16.55 -43.34
CA GLN A 620 -5.27 -16.16 -43.73
C GLN A 620 -5.18 -16.13 -45.26
N ARG A 621 -4.46 -15.14 -45.82
CA ARG A 621 -3.45 -15.27 -46.92
C ARG A 621 -2.91 -13.90 -47.40
N PRO A 622 -1.78 -13.82 -48.15
CA PRO A 622 -0.57 -13.09 -47.76
C PRO A 622 -0.06 -12.08 -48.85
N PHE A 623 1.26 -11.78 -48.84
CA PHE A 623 2.07 -10.94 -49.77
C PHE A 623 2.06 -9.43 -49.45
N ASP A 624 3.14 -8.64 -49.60
CA ASP A 624 4.35 -8.80 -50.40
C ASP A 624 5.52 -7.89 -49.92
N ARG A 625 6.73 -8.23 -50.38
CA ARG A 625 7.99 -7.48 -50.27
C ARG A 625 7.95 -6.18 -51.09
N ARG A 626 8.57 -5.10 -50.59
CA ARG A 626 9.34 -4.15 -51.42
C ARG A 626 10.53 -3.55 -50.66
N THR A 627 11.69 -3.75 -51.25
CA THR A 627 12.96 -3.06 -51.07
C THR A 627 12.89 -1.61 -51.55
N ASN A 628 13.63 -0.69 -50.93
CA ASN A 628 14.37 0.34 -51.65
C ASN A 628 15.50 0.96 -50.80
N ASN A 629 16.68 0.95 -51.41
CA ASN A 629 17.91 1.67 -51.03
C ASN A 629 17.76 3.19 -51.17
N CYS A 630 18.54 3.97 -50.40
CA CYS A 630 19.37 5.08 -50.90
C CYS A 630 20.25 5.72 -49.81
N ASN A 631 21.54 5.39 -49.87
CA ASN A 631 22.79 6.15 -49.69
C ASN A 631 22.90 7.49 -48.92
N ASN A 632 23.93 7.49 -48.04
CA ASN A 632 25.05 8.43 -47.83
C ASN A 632 24.80 9.94 -47.64
N TRP A 633 25.39 10.51 -46.58
CA TRP A 633 26.36 11.63 -46.65
C TRP A 633 27.23 11.69 -45.37
N LEU A 634 28.56 11.70 -45.55
CA LEU A 634 29.63 11.82 -44.55
C LEU A 634 30.15 13.26 -44.52
N GLY A 635 30.60 13.75 -43.35
CA GLY A 635 31.37 14.99 -43.23
C GLY A 635 32.01 15.15 -41.85
N ARG A 636 33.31 14.86 -41.76
CA ARG A 636 34.20 15.14 -40.60
C ARG A 636 34.94 16.46 -40.82
N SER A 637 35.24 17.20 -39.74
CA SER A 637 36.48 17.99 -39.63
C SER A 637 36.96 18.07 -38.17
N LYS A 638 38.28 18.07 -37.97
CA LYS A 638 39.00 18.09 -36.68
C LYS A 638 40.09 19.19 -36.66
N SER A 639 40.18 19.88 -35.51
CA SER A 639 41.38 20.41 -34.80
C SER A 639 41.97 21.80 -35.11
N PRO A 640 42.87 22.39 -34.25
CA PRO A 640 43.33 22.03 -32.88
C PRO A 640 43.32 23.20 -31.84
N ALA A 641 43.95 22.95 -30.67
CA ALA A 641 43.81 23.59 -29.35
C ALA A 641 44.76 24.78 -29.00
N LYS A 642 44.45 25.53 -27.90
CA LYS A 642 45.37 25.82 -26.75
C LYS A 642 44.73 26.60 -25.55
N ASN A 643 44.88 26.01 -24.35
CA ASN A 643 45.06 26.49 -22.95
C ASN A 643 44.48 27.81 -22.38
N LEU A 644 43.73 27.71 -21.25
CA LEU A 644 44.19 28.06 -19.88
C LEU A 644 43.13 27.69 -18.80
N ARG A 645 43.58 27.55 -17.55
CA ARG A 645 43.00 26.77 -16.43
C ARG A 645 41.92 27.50 -15.62
N SER A 646 40.73 26.90 -15.48
CA SER A 646 39.81 26.99 -14.30
C SER A 646 38.64 25.99 -14.47
N LYS A 647 38.94 24.68 -14.49
CA LYS A 647 37.96 23.64 -14.89
C LYS A 647 37.95 22.45 -13.93
N SER A 648 37.22 22.55 -12.83
CA SER A 648 36.75 21.36 -12.09
C SER A 648 35.29 21.47 -11.65
N TYR A 649 34.80 22.65 -11.24
CA TYR A 649 33.40 22.83 -10.85
C TYR A 649 32.42 23.02 -12.03
N SER A 650 32.82 23.69 -13.12
CA SER A 650 31.91 23.97 -14.26
C SER A 650 31.66 22.77 -15.19
N ARG A 651 32.56 21.79 -15.23
CA ARG A 651 32.45 20.63 -16.14
C ARG A 651 31.36 19.63 -15.72
N ARG A 652 31.12 19.45 -14.42
CA ARG A 652 30.06 18.54 -13.91
C ARG A 652 28.67 19.10 -14.18
N CYS A 653 28.50 20.41 -13.95
CA CYS A 653 27.28 21.15 -14.26
C CYS A 653 27.01 21.25 -15.77
N GLN A 654 28.05 21.51 -16.59
CA GLN A 654 27.94 21.49 -18.06
C GLN A 654 27.62 20.10 -18.63
N ARG A 655 28.16 19.01 -18.07
CA ARG A 655 27.84 17.64 -18.50
C ARG A 655 26.41 17.25 -18.16
N LYS A 656 25.92 17.56 -16.95
CA LYS A 656 24.51 17.35 -16.57
C LYS A 656 23.55 18.15 -17.47
N ASN A 657 23.82 19.44 -17.68
CA ASN A 657 23.04 20.29 -18.59
C ASN A 657 23.03 19.77 -20.05
N CYS A 658 24.12 19.15 -20.51
CA CYS A 658 24.21 18.56 -21.85
C CYS A 658 23.42 17.23 -21.98
N LEU A 659 23.39 16.42 -20.92
CA LEU A 659 22.56 15.20 -20.83
C LEU A 659 21.07 15.53 -20.79
N ILE A 660 20.69 16.54 -20.01
CA ILE A 660 19.32 17.05 -19.94
C ILE A 660 18.90 17.65 -21.27
N ARG A 661 19.73 18.48 -21.92
CA ARG A 661 19.43 18.96 -23.29
C ARG A 661 19.23 17.82 -24.27
N ARG A 662 19.95 16.70 -24.15
CA ARG A 662 19.73 15.49 -24.98
C ARG A 662 18.46 14.70 -24.62
N ARG A 663 18.08 14.65 -23.34
CA ARG A 663 16.82 14.02 -22.88
C ARG A 663 15.59 14.87 -23.20
N ILE A 664 15.73 16.20 -23.12
CA ILE A 664 14.71 17.21 -23.44
C ILE A 664 14.57 17.41 -24.95
N SER A 665 15.65 17.31 -25.74
CA SER A 665 15.55 17.45 -27.21
C SER A 665 14.68 16.37 -27.84
N ARG A 666 14.44 15.24 -27.16
CA ARG A 666 13.47 14.22 -27.59
C ARG A 666 12.02 14.71 -27.57
N ALA A 667 11.70 15.79 -26.86
CA ALA A 667 10.34 16.32 -26.76
C ALA A 667 9.95 17.28 -27.90
N ASN A 668 10.87 17.72 -28.78
CA ASN A 668 10.59 18.61 -29.93
C ASN A 668 9.73 19.84 -29.57
N THR A 669 10.07 20.59 -28.52
CA THR A 669 9.29 21.77 -28.09
C THR A 669 10.20 22.87 -27.55
N MET A 670 9.79 24.14 -27.72
CA MET A 670 10.48 25.31 -27.16
C MET A 670 10.30 25.33 -25.64
N MET A 671 11.40 25.41 -24.89
CA MET A 671 11.40 25.30 -23.43
C MET A 671 12.18 26.47 -22.83
N PHE A 672 11.57 27.14 -21.84
CA PHE A 672 12.18 28.23 -21.09
C PHE A 672 12.45 27.77 -19.65
N ILE A 673 13.59 28.18 -19.10
CA ILE A 673 13.99 27.91 -17.72
C ILE A 673 14.06 29.26 -17.01
N ALA A 674 13.31 29.41 -15.93
CA ALA A 674 13.33 30.57 -15.04
C ALA A 674 13.55 30.10 -13.59
N TYR A 675 13.88 31.04 -12.70
CA TYR A 675 14.02 30.78 -11.26
C TYR A 675 13.20 31.83 -10.51
N LEU A 676 12.32 31.37 -9.63
CA LEU A 676 11.67 32.22 -8.63
C LEU A 676 12.55 32.22 -7.37
N ARG A 677 12.79 33.41 -6.84
CA ARG A 677 13.43 33.64 -5.56
C ARG A 677 12.46 34.33 -4.62
#